data_AF-A0A6P6G8H2-F1
#
_entry.id   AF-A0A6P6G8H2-F1
#
_cell.length_a   1.000
_cell.length_b   1.000
_cell.length_c   1.000
_cell.angle_alpha   90.00
_cell.angle_beta   90.00
_cell.angle_gamma   90.00
#
_symmetry.space_group_name_H-M   'P 1'
#
loop_
_entity.id
_entity.type
_entity.pdbx_description
1 polymer ?
#
loop_
_entity_poly.entity_id
_entity_poly.type
_entity_poly.pdbx_seq_one_letter_code
_entity_poly.pdbx_strand_id
1 'polypeptide(L)'
;MEEFVPQRTSAYISQHDLHIGEMTVRETLAFSARCQGVGPHYEILAELLRREKAANIKPDPDIDVYMKAAALEGQEANVAVDYILKILGLEVCADTMVGDELVRGISGGEKKRVTTAEMLVGPSRALFMDEISTGLDSSTTFQIVNSIRQSIHILKGSAVISLLQPAPETYDLFDDIILLSDGKIVYQGPRENVLEFFEFMGFKCPKRKGVADFLQEVTSRKDQEQYWARRNEPYSFVTVNEFAEAFQSFHIGQKLGDDLATPFNKSKSHPAALTTKKYVENKELFRACFSREFLLMKRNSFAYIFKLTLLIILASTTMTIFLRTEMHRDTVIDGGVYMGALFFSVVVAMFNGISELNMAIMKLPVFYKQRDLLFYPSWAYSIPTWILKTPISFVEAAIWVSMTYYVIGFDPSAQRFFRQYLIILCINQMASGLFRMMAAVGRNVIVSGTIGSFALLVVMVLGGFVISREDIQTWWLWGYWISPMMYGQNAIAVNEFLGKSWRHVPPNSTEPLGVLVLKSRGIFPEAYWFWIGIGALIGYTFLFNFLFTLALQYLDPFEKPQAVLSKESLAERNVNRAGESIELPKRGNNFLAERGINEGQTSVQSSSAEVGRTSDANQNRKRGMVLPFQPHSLSFDEIRYSIDMPQEIKGHGIHENRLQLLKGMSGAFTPGVLTALMGVTGAGKTTLMDVLAGRKTGGQIEGSIMISGYPKKQETFARISGYCEQTDIHSPHVTVYESLLYSAWLRLPLEVDTATRKMFIEEVMDLVELTSLREALVGLPGVNGLSTEQRKRLTIAVELVANPSIIFMDEPTSGLDARAAAIVMRTVRNTVDTGRTVVCTIHQPSIDIFDAFDELFLLKLGGEQIYAGPLGPHCSNLIKYFEAIDGIPKIRDGYNPAAWMLEITSAAHEASLGVNFADVYKNSELYRRNKELIKQLSTPPPGSNDLYFPTRYSQSFFNQCVACLWKQHCSYWRNPSYSAVRLLFTTFIALLFGMIFWNLGSKWRRQQDLFNAMGSMYASVIFIGVQNGMSVQPVVGIERTVFYRERAAGMYSALPYAFAQITIELPYIFIQTIIYGVVVYAMMGFDWTVSKFFWYLFFMYFSFLYFTFYGMMSMAVTPNHHVASILSSAFYAIWNLFSGFVVPPTRIPIWWKWYYWACPVAWTLYGLVTSQFGDVKDSLESGQTVEDFVRTYFGFRHDFLGVVAVVIVCIPLLFGFLFAFAIKAFNFQVR
;
A
#
# COMPACT_ATOMS: atom_id res chain seq x y z
N MET A 1 -27.16 13.89 26.46
CA MET A 1 -25.95 13.05 26.47
C MET A 1 -24.70 13.90 26.79
N GLU A 2 -24.72 14.74 27.83
CA GLU A 2 -23.53 15.54 28.23
C GLU A 2 -22.89 15.04 29.55
N GLU A 3 -23.47 14.01 30.18
CA GLU A 3 -23.03 13.50 31.49
C GLU A 3 -21.72 12.68 31.42
N PHE A 4 -21.35 12.12 30.26
CA PHE A 4 -20.14 11.32 30.07
C PHE A 4 -19.70 11.35 28.60
N VAL A 5 -18.50 10.83 28.29
CA VAL A 5 -17.94 10.75 26.93
C VAL A 5 -18.14 9.33 26.39
N PRO A 6 -19.11 9.10 25.47
CA PRO A 6 -19.42 7.76 24.95
C PRO A 6 -18.23 7.13 24.22
N GLN A 7 -17.48 7.92 23.45
CA GLN A 7 -16.33 7.46 22.67
C GLN A 7 -15.16 6.96 23.54
N ARG A 8 -15.13 7.32 24.83
CA ARG A 8 -14.12 6.83 25.78
C ARG A 8 -14.64 5.67 26.64
N THR A 9 -15.96 5.54 26.74
CA THR A 9 -16.60 4.47 27.50
C THR A 9 -16.84 3.22 26.64
N SER A 10 -16.79 3.39 25.31
CA SER A 10 -16.87 2.33 24.32
C SER A 10 -15.61 2.27 23.47
N ALA A 11 -15.23 1.07 23.04
CA ALA A 11 -14.16 0.87 22.07
C ALA A 11 -14.74 0.26 20.79
N TYR A 12 -14.36 0.81 19.63
CA TYR A 12 -14.67 0.23 18.34
C TYR A 12 -13.42 -0.41 17.75
N ILE A 13 -13.48 -1.73 17.52
CA ILE A 13 -12.42 -2.52 16.92
C ILE A 13 -12.78 -2.69 15.45
N SER A 14 -12.07 -1.96 14.60
CA SER A 14 -12.25 -1.98 13.14
C SER A 14 -11.68 -3.26 12.51
N GLN A 15 -12.26 -3.65 11.37
CA GLN A 15 -11.74 -4.70 10.49
C GLN A 15 -10.33 -4.42 9.94
N HIS A 16 -9.91 -3.14 9.88
CA HIS A 16 -8.63 -2.74 9.29
C HIS A 16 -7.48 -2.69 10.31
N ASP A 17 -6.44 -3.49 10.07
CA ASP A 17 -5.26 -3.61 10.92
C ASP A 17 -4.21 -2.51 10.67
N LEU A 18 -4.52 -1.27 11.09
CA LEU A 18 -3.62 -0.12 10.97
C LEU A 18 -2.72 0.03 12.20
N HIS A 19 -1.43 -0.23 12.02
CA HIS A 19 -0.38 -0.16 13.05
C HIS A 19 0.91 0.45 12.49
N ILE A 20 1.76 0.96 13.37
CA ILE A 20 3.12 1.41 13.01
C ILE A 20 4.00 0.17 12.90
N GLY A 21 4.48 -0.14 11.69
CA GLY A 21 5.26 -1.34 11.42
C GLY A 21 6.58 -1.41 12.20
N GLU A 22 7.16 -0.26 12.54
CA GLU A 22 8.40 -0.17 13.30
C GLU A 22 8.25 -0.33 14.82
N MET A 23 7.05 -0.62 15.35
CA MET A 23 6.83 -0.90 16.78
C MET A 23 6.73 -2.40 17.04
N THR A 24 7.13 -2.86 18.24
CA THR A 24 6.82 -4.24 18.66
C THR A 24 5.38 -4.35 19.13
N VAL A 25 4.87 -5.57 19.23
CA VAL A 25 3.53 -5.84 19.77
C VAL A 25 3.39 -5.24 21.17
N ARG A 26 4.31 -5.58 22.08
CA ARG A 26 4.33 -5.08 23.47
C ARG A 26 4.36 -3.56 23.54
N GLU A 27 5.18 -2.91 22.72
CA GLU A 27 5.29 -1.45 22.70
C GLU A 27 4.00 -0.77 22.20
N THR A 28 3.32 -1.40 21.23
CA THR A 28 2.05 -0.90 20.70
C THR A 28 0.98 -0.92 21.78
N LEU A 29 0.87 -2.04 22.51
CA LEU A 29 -0.06 -2.19 23.63
C LEU A 29 0.31 -1.24 24.79
N ALA A 30 1.59 -1.12 25.13
CA ALA A 30 2.06 -0.22 26.19
C ALA A 30 1.90 1.27 25.86
N PHE A 31 1.95 1.63 24.58
CA PHE A 31 1.60 2.98 24.13
C PHE A 31 0.10 3.21 24.30
N SER A 32 -0.73 2.26 23.87
CA SER A 32 -2.18 2.31 24.02
C SER A 32 -2.60 2.43 25.49
N ALA A 33 -2.01 1.62 26.39
CA ALA A 33 -2.24 1.66 27.83
C ALA A 33 -2.04 3.05 28.43
N ARG A 34 -0.92 3.69 28.08
CA ARG A 34 -0.57 5.03 28.57
C ARG A 34 -1.47 6.13 28.00
N CYS A 35 -2.00 5.94 26.80
CA CYS A 35 -2.91 6.91 26.18
C CYS A 35 -4.34 6.81 26.71
N GLN A 36 -4.83 5.59 26.92
CA GLN A 36 -6.20 5.35 27.39
C GLN A 36 -6.32 5.48 28.92
N GLY A 37 -5.26 5.13 29.64
CA GLY A 37 -5.19 5.04 31.10
C GLY A 37 -5.75 3.73 31.64
N VAL A 38 -5.43 3.37 32.89
CA VAL A 38 -5.81 2.08 33.51
C VAL A 38 -7.26 2.10 34.08
N GLY A 39 -7.99 3.20 33.89
CA GLY A 39 -9.35 3.38 34.39
C GLY A 39 -9.45 3.43 35.92
N PRO A 40 -10.69 3.54 36.47
CA PRO A 40 -10.92 3.60 37.92
C PRO A 40 -10.69 2.27 38.63
N HIS A 41 -10.39 1.17 37.91
CA HIS A 41 -10.05 -0.11 38.51
C HIS A 41 -8.82 0.00 39.40
N TYR A 42 -7.82 0.81 39.05
CA TYR A 42 -6.70 1.08 39.94
C TYR A 42 -7.14 1.70 41.28
N GLU A 43 -7.96 2.75 41.25
CA GLU A 43 -8.45 3.42 42.47
C GLU A 43 -9.30 2.48 43.33
N ILE A 44 -10.12 1.64 42.69
CA ILE A 44 -10.94 0.63 43.36
C ILE A 44 -10.06 -0.49 43.96
N LEU A 45 -9.06 -0.97 43.24
CA LEU A 45 -8.16 -2.04 43.70
C LEU A 45 -7.22 -1.52 44.80
N ALA A 46 -6.72 -0.28 44.69
CA ALA A 46 -5.94 0.37 45.74
C ALA A 46 -6.76 0.61 47.01
N GLU A 47 -8.01 1.06 46.88
CA GLU A 47 -8.94 1.22 48.01
C GLU A 47 -9.34 -0.13 48.63
N LEU A 48 -9.54 -1.17 47.80
CA LEU A 48 -9.81 -2.52 48.24
C LEU A 48 -8.61 -3.08 49.03
N LEU A 49 -7.39 -2.93 48.53
CA LEU A 49 -6.15 -3.35 49.21
C LEU A 49 -5.94 -2.58 50.52
N ARG A 50 -6.31 -1.28 50.57
CA ARG A 50 -6.34 -0.49 51.80
C ARG A 50 -7.35 -1.04 52.82
N ARG A 51 -8.56 -1.40 52.37
CA ARG A 51 -9.61 -1.98 53.21
C ARG A 51 -9.30 -3.39 53.68
N GLU A 52 -8.71 -4.23 52.83
CA GLU A 52 -8.26 -5.58 53.19
C GLU A 52 -7.15 -5.53 54.24
N LYS A 53 -6.18 -4.61 54.10
CA LYS A 53 -5.17 -4.35 55.14
C LYS A 53 -5.80 -3.85 56.44
N ALA A 54 -6.78 -2.95 56.37
CA ALA A 54 -7.48 -2.45 57.56
C ALA A 54 -8.35 -3.52 58.23
N ALA A 55 -8.92 -4.44 57.45
CA ALA A 55 -9.76 -5.54 57.90
C ALA A 55 -8.97 -6.84 58.20
N ASN A 56 -7.65 -6.83 58.01
CA ASN A 56 -6.74 -7.95 58.24
C ASN A 56 -7.12 -9.23 57.47
N ILE A 57 -7.67 -9.07 56.26
CA ILE A 57 -8.05 -10.17 55.37
C ILE A 57 -6.79 -10.62 54.62
N LYS A 58 -6.52 -11.93 54.57
CA LYS A 58 -5.47 -12.51 53.73
C LYS A 58 -6.05 -12.90 52.37
N PRO A 59 -5.76 -12.16 51.29
CA PRO A 59 -6.15 -12.55 49.95
C PRO A 59 -5.38 -13.77 49.43
N ASP A 60 -5.90 -14.38 48.38
CA ASP A 60 -5.26 -15.46 47.63
C ASP A 60 -3.86 -15.02 47.15
N PRO A 61 -2.79 -15.82 47.33
CA PRO A 61 -1.42 -15.38 47.03
C PRO A 61 -1.19 -15.02 45.56
N ASP A 62 -1.82 -15.69 44.61
CA ASP A 62 -1.62 -15.42 43.18
C ASP A 62 -2.36 -14.13 42.76
N ILE A 63 -3.55 -13.93 43.31
CA ILE A 63 -4.33 -12.69 43.13
C ILE A 63 -3.63 -11.53 43.84
N ASP A 64 -3.12 -11.73 45.06
CA ASP A 64 -2.42 -10.73 45.86
C ASP A 64 -1.11 -10.27 45.21
N VAL A 65 -0.36 -11.17 44.57
CA VAL A 65 0.83 -10.81 43.78
C VAL A 65 0.45 -9.95 42.57
N TYR A 66 -0.60 -10.34 41.83
CA TYR A 66 -1.11 -9.55 40.71
C TYR A 66 -1.62 -8.17 41.17
N MET A 67 -2.37 -8.13 42.27
CA MET A 67 -2.92 -6.93 42.88
C MET A 67 -1.83 -5.99 43.41
N LYS A 68 -0.78 -6.52 44.02
CA LYS A 68 0.38 -5.75 44.49
C LYS A 68 1.24 -5.25 43.34
N ALA A 69 1.42 -6.04 42.29
CA ALA A 69 2.10 -5.62 41.07
C ALA A 69 1.33 -4.51 40.34
N ALA A 70 0.01 -4.63 40.27
CA ALA A 70 -0.89 -3.60 39.73
C ALA A 70 -1.04 -2.37 40.64
N ALA A 71 -0.59 -2.42 41.90
CA ALA A 71 -0.63 -1.31 42.86
C ALA A 71 0.73 -0.56 43.01
N LEU A 72 1.78 -0.97 42.29
CA LEU A 72 3.08 -0.30 42.28
C LEU A 72 3.09 0.87 41.28
N GLU A 73 3.30 2.10 41.77
CA GLU A 73 3.36 3.32 40.97
C GLU A 73 4.34 3.17 39.78
N GLY A 74 3.81 3.27 38.56
CA GLY A 74 4.59 3.22 37.31
C GLY A 74 4.71 1.85 36.63
N GLN A 75 4.21 0.76 37.23
CA GLN A 75 4.13 -0.58 36.58
C GLN A 75 2.70 -0.99 36.15
N GLU A 76 1.69 -0.21 36.50
CA GLU A 76 0.26 -0.48 36.24
C GLU A 76 -0.06 -0.77 34.77
N ALA A 77 0.47 0.07 33.87
CA ALA A 77 0.28 -0.09 32.43
C ALA A 77 0.97 -1.36 31.88
N ASN A 78 2.08 -1.79 32.48
CA ASN A 78 2.80 -2.98 32.03
C ASN A 78 2.09 -4.26 32.46
N VAL A 79 1.50 -4.30 33.66
CA VAL A 79 0.74 -5.46 34.15
C VAL A 79 -0.51 -5.70 33.30
N ALA A 80 -1.24 -4.62 32.96
CA ALA A 80 -2.39 -4.71 32.05
C ALA A 80 -1.97 -5.22 30.66
N VAL A 81 -0.84 -4.74 30.14
CA VAL A 81 -0.29 -5.20 28.85
C VAL A 81 0.09 -6.67 28.89
N ASP A 82 0.80 -7.13 29.93
CA ASP A 82 1.20 -8.53 30.09
C ASP A 82 -0.02 -9.45 30.22
N TYR A 83 -1.05 -9.01 30.95
CA TYR A 83 -2.30 -9.74 31.07
C TYR A 83 -3.02 -9.89 29.72
N ILE A 84 -3.14 -8.81 28.94
CA ILE A 84 -3.78 -8.86 27.62
C ILE A 84 -2.94 -9.67 26.61
N LEU A 85 -1.61 -9.56 26.65
CA LEU A 85 -0.71 -10.39 25.83
C LEU A 85 -0.95 -11.88 26.09
N LYS A 86 -1.15 -12.26 27.35
CA LYS A 86 -1.43 -13.64 27.74
C LYS A 86 -2.81 -14.10 27.28
N ILE A 87 -3.86 -13.28 27.52
CA ILE A 87 -5.24 -13.62 27.15
C ILE A 87 -5.39 -13.87 25.64
N LEU A 88 -4.69 -13.08 24.82
CA LEU A 88 -4.77 -13.18 23.36
C LEU A 88 -3.67 -14.06 22.75
N GLY A 89 -2.85 -14.72 23.56
CA GLY A 89 -1.80 -15.63 23.10
C GLY A 89 -0.74 -14.93 22.25
N LEU A 90 -0.38 -13.69 22.60
CA LEU A 90 0.62 -12.87 21.92
C LEU A 90 2.00 -12.91 22.60
N GLU A 91 2.18 -13.70 23.67
CA GLU A 91 3.44 -13.77 24.45
C GLU A 91 4.66 -14.09 23.59
N VAL A 92 4.55 -15.06 22.68
CA VAL A 92 5.65 -15.51 21.81
C VAL A 92 6.11 -14.41 20.86
N CYS A 93 5.18 -13.57 20.38
CA CYS A 93 5.46 -12.50 19.44
C CYS A 93 5.56 -11.11 20.10
N ALA A 94 5.51 -11.02 21.44
CA ALA A 94 5.41 -9.75 22.17
C ALA A 94 6.52 -8.76 21.80
N ASP A 95 7.75 -9.25 21.64
CA ASP A 95 8.92 -8.44 21.30
C ASP A 95 9.26 -8.47 19.80
N THR A 96 8.38 -9.08 18.99
CA THR A 96 8.49 -9.06 17.53
C THR A 96 7.86 -7.79 16.97
N MET A 97 8.46 -7.27 15.89
CA MET A 97 7.96 -6.09 15.18
C MET A 97 6.62 -6.39 14.52
N VAL A 98 5.66 -5.46 14.60
CA VAL A 98 4.36 -5.63 13.92
C VAL A 98 4.55 -5.73 12.41
N GLY A 99 5.50 -4.98 11.86
CA GLY A 99 5.84 -5.01 10.44
C GLY A 99 4.83 -4.32 9.53
N ASP A 100 5.33 -3.96 8.35
CA ASP A 100 4.61 -3.30 7.27
C ASP A 100 5.04 -3.92 5.92
N GLU A 101 4.78 -3.24 4.80
CA GLU A 101 5.22 -3.70 3.49
C GLU A 101 6.75 -3.74 3.33
N LEU A 102 7.49 -3.02 4.19
CA LEU A 102 8.94 -2.81 4.11
C LEU A 102 9.71 -3.68 5.12
N VAL A 103 9.13 -3.95 6.28
CA VAL A 103 9.73 -4.67 7.40
C VAL A 103 8.90 -5.90 7.70
N ARG A 104 9.54 -7.08 7.61
CA ARG A 104 8.90 -8.34 8.00
C ARG A 104 8.50 -8.25 9.48
N GLY A 105 7.23 -8.53 9.75
CA GLY A 105 6.71 -8.58 11.11
C GLY A 105 5.86 -9.81 11.37
N ILE A 106 4.95 -9.65 12.32
CA ILE A 106 3.99 -10.68 12.72
C ILE A 106 3.05 -11.06 11.57
N SER A 107 2.49 -12.27 11.65
CA SER A 107 1.50 -12.77 10.70
C SER A 107 0.22 -11.92 10.70
N GLY A 108 -0.59 -12.01 9.64
CA GLY A 108 -1.86 -11.28 9.55
C GLY A 108 -2.82 -11.60 10.71
N GLY A 109 -2.90 -12.87 11.11
CA GLY A 109 -3.72 -13.29 12.26
C GLY A 109 -3.20 -12.79 13.60
N GLU A 110 -1.88 -12.71 13.79
CA GLU A 110 -1.30 -12.02 14.95
C GLU A 110 -1.63 -10.52 14.92
N LYS A 111 -1.55 -9.88 13.76
CA LYS A 111 -1.85 -8.45 13.60
C LYS A 111 -3.29 -8.10 14.02
N LYS A 112 -4.25 -8.96 13.71
CA LYS A 112 -5.65 -8.83 14.19
C LYS A 112 -5.78 -8.93 15.69
N ARG A 113 -5.10 -9.90 16.29
CA ARG A 113 -5.03 -10.02 17.75
C ARG A 113 -4.41 -8.78 18.38
N VAL A 114 -3.40 -8.18 17.76
CA VAL A 114 -2.82 -6.91 18.20
C VAL A 114 -3.81 -5.75 18.08
N THR A 115 -4.62 -5.66 17.01
CA THR A 115 -5.68 -4.65 16.89
C THR A 115 -6.71 -4.75 18.01
N THR A 116 -7.15 -5.98 18.31
CA THR A 116 -8.06 -6.25 19.44
C THR A 116 -7.41 -5.92 20.77
N ALA A 117 -6.15 -6.33 20.97
CA ALA A 117 -5.39 -6.06 22.18
C ALA A 117 -5.20 -4.56 22.44
N GLU A 118 -4.85 -3.79 21.39
CA GLU A 118 -4.64 -2.34 21.47
C GLU A 118 -5.88 -1.65 22.06
N MET A 119 -7.08 -2.12 21.73
CA MET A 119 -8.34 -1.56 22.22
C MET A 119 -8.75 -2.12 23.60
N LEU A 120 -8.50 -3.41 23.87
CA LEU A 120 -8.86 -4.08 25.13
C LEU A 120 -8.03 -3.63 26.34
N VAL A 121 -6.83 -3.10 26.11
CA VAL A 121 -5.96 -2.59 27.18
C VAL A 121 -6.57 -1.36 27.88
N GLY A 122 -7.49 -0.65 27.24
CA GLY A 122 -8.19 0.50 27.82
C GLY A 122 -9.30 0.13 28.80
N PRO A 123 -9.89 1.12 29.50
CA PRO A 123 -10.92 0.89 30.51
C PRO A 123 -12.34 0.74 29.94
N SER A 124 -12.47 0.54 28.63
CA SER A 124 -13.74 0.50 27.91
C SER A 124 -14.59 -0.69 28.34
N ARG A 125 -15.88 -0.44 28.63
CA ARG A 125 -16.83 -1.46 29.09
C ARG A 125 -17.78 -1.94 28.01
N ALA A 126 -18.00 -1.13 26.98
CA ALA A 126 -18.77 -1.48 25.80
C ALA A 126 -17.83 -1.70 24.62
N LEU A 127 -17.74 -2.92 24.12
CA LEU A 127 -16.88 -3.28 23.00
C LEU A 127 -17.73 -3.50 21.75
N PHE A 128 -17.41 -2.78 20.69
CA PHE A 128 -18.02 -2.96 19.38
C PHE A 128 -16.96 -3.53 18.45
N MET A 129 -17.08 -4.80 18.13
CA MET A 129 -16.04 -5.57 17.45
C MET A 129 -16.53 -5.96 16.06
N ASP A 130 -15.93 -5.38 15.03
CA ASP A 130 -16.38 -5.56 13.65
C ASP A 130 -15.48 -6.55 12.90
N GLU A 131 -16.02 -7.72 12.57
CA GLU A 131 -15.35 -8.77 11.79
C GLU A 131 -13.95 -9.15 12.30
N ILE A 132 -13.82 -9.33 13.61
CA ILE A 132 -12.54 -9.68 14.25
C ILE A 132 -12.02 -11.07 13.84
N SER A 133 -12.87 -11.93 13.27
CA SER A 133 -12.52 -13.28 12.81
C SER A 133 -11.94 -13.35 11.40
N THR A 134 -12.07 -12.30 10.58
CA THR A 134 -11.66 -12.36 9.17
C THR A 134 -10.17 -12.70 9.06
N GLY A 135 -9.77 -13.76 8.37
CA GLY A 135 -8.35 -14.14 8.28
C GLY A 135 -7.71 -14.76 9.53
N LEU A 136 -8.51 -15.12 10.53
CA LEU A 136 -8.13 -16.03 11.61
C LEU A 136 -8.65 -17.44 11.33
N ASP A 137 -7.92 -18.46 11.79
CA ASP A 137 -8.44 -19.82 11.80
C ASP A 137 -9.55 -19.98 12.84
N SER A 138 -10.38 -21.02 12.68
CA SER A 138 -11.54 -21.26 13.54
C SER A 138 -11.15 -21.50 15.00
N SER A 139 -10.03 -22.18 15.24
CA SER A 139 -9.54 -22.49 16.59
C SER A 139 -9.07 -21.24 17.33
N THR A 140 -8.30 -20.37 16.67
CA THR A 140 -7.86 -19.09 17.20
C THR A 140 -9.05 -18.15 17.44
N THR A 141 -10.02 -18.14 16.51
CA THR A 141 -11.25 -17.36 16.67
C THR A 141 -12.03 -17.80 17.91
N PHE A 142 -12.22 -19.10 18.10
CA PHE A 142 -12.87 -19.67 19.29
C PHE A 142 -12.14 -19.26 20.57
N GLN A 143 -10.81 -19.36 20.60
CA GLN A 143 -10.01 -18.96 21.76
C GLN A 143 -10.18 -17.48 22.10
N ILE A 144 -10.11 -16.59 21.09
CA ILE A 144 -10.27 -15.15 21.29
C ILE A 144 -11.67 -14.83 21.81
N VAL A 145 -12.72 -15.38 21.18
CA VAL A 145 -14.10 -15.13 21.60
C VAL A 145 -14.36 -15.67 23.01
N ASN A 146 -13.85 -16.86 23.33
CA ASN A 146 -13.99 -17.44 24.67
C ASN A 146 -13.26 -16.58 25.72
N SER A 147 -12.04 -16.12 25.42
CA SER A 147 -11.29 -15.19 26.25
C SER A 147 -12.03 -13.88 26.49
N ILE A 148 -12.61 -13.29 25.43
CA ILE A 148 -13.42 -12.06 25.51
C ILE A 148 -14.67 -12.31 26.35
N ARG A 149 -15.38 -13.42 26.13
CA ARG A 149 -16.57 -13.80 26.91
C ARG A 149 -16.24 -13.89 28.39
N GLN A 150 -15.18 -14.62 28.75
CA GLN A 150 -14.72 -14.72 30.13
C GLN A 150 -14.38 -13.34 30.73
N SER A 151 -13.66 -12.51 29.97
CA SER A 151 -13.33 -11.14 30.39
C SER A 151 -14.58 -10.29 30.64
N ILE A 152 -15.57 -10.35 29.76
CA ILE A 152 -16.83 -9.62 29.87
C ILE A 152 -17.63 -10.05 31.10
N HIS A 153 -17.77 -11.35 31.37
CA HIS A 153 -18.50 -11.83 32.54
C HIS A 153 -17.79 -11.45 33.85
N ILE A 154 -16.45 -11.51 33.89
CA ILE A 154 -15.66 -11.13 35.06
C ILE A 154 -15.76 -9.61 35.32
N LEU A 155 -15.57 -8.80 34.27
CA LEU A 155 -15.53 -7.33 34.37
C LEU A 155 -16.93 -6.68 34.33
N LYS A 156 -17.98 -7.47 34.10
CA LYS A 156 -19.37 -7.02 33.87
C LYS A 156 -19.46 -5.98 32.74
N GLY A 157 -18.81 -6.28 31.62
CA GLY A 157 -18.85 -5.48 30.39
C GLY A 157 -20.02 -5.87 29.46
N SER A 158 -20.03 -5.30 28.27
CA SER A 158 -20.90 -5.74 27.16
C SER A 158 -20.09 -5.70 25.86
N ALA A 159 -20.20 -6.73 25.04
CA ALA A 159 -19.62 -6.71 23.70
C ALA A 159 -20.66 -7.06 22.65
N VAL A 160 -20.63 -6.31 21.56
CA VAL A 160 -21.32 -6.62 20.32
C VAL A 160 -20.24 -7.02 19.33
N ILE A 161 -20.25 -8.29 18.93
CA ILE A 161 -19.27 -8.85 18.00
C ILE A 161 -20.00 -9.20 16.71
N SER A 162 -19.62 -8.53 15.63
CA SER A 162 -19.99 -8.95 14.28
C SER A 162 -19.02 -10.06 13.88
N LEU A 163 -19.55 -11.27 13.73
CA LEU A 163 -18.84 -12.41 13.17
C LEU A 163 -19.50 -12.84 11.87
N LEU A 164 -18.67 -13.14 10.89
CA LEU A 164 -19.14 -13.65 9.61
C LEU A 164 -19.05 -15.18 9.63
N GLN A 165 -20.21 -15.83 9.77
CA GLN A 165 -20.38 -17.29 9.85
C GLN A 165 -19.43 -17.98 10.85
N PRO A 166 -19.62 -17.77 12.17
CA PRO A 166 -18.83 -18.46 13.18
C PRO A 166 -19.03 -19.98 13.09
N ALA A 167 -17.94 -20.73 13.31
CA ALA A 167 -18.01 -22.18 13.53
C ALA A 167 -18.99 -22.50 14.68
N PRO A 168 -19.67 -23.67 14.66
CA PRO A 168 -20.67 -24.02 15.67
C PRO A 168 -20.19 -23.82 17.11
N GLU A 169 -18.93 -24.18 17.38
CA GLU A 169 -18.31 -24.03 18.70
C GLU A 169 -18.19 -22.56 19.12
N THR A 170 -17.86 -21.68 18.19
CA THR A 170 -17.76 -20.24 18.43
C THR A 170 -19.15 -19.61 18.55
N TYR A 171 -20.11 -20.06 17.75
CA TYR A 171 -21.50 -19.63 17.83
C TYR A 171 -22.11 -19.93 19.21
N ASP A 172 -21.79 -21.09 19.78
CA ASP A 172 -22.28 -21.52 21.09
C ASP A 172 -21.69 -20.72 22.27
N LEU A 173 -20.69 -19.87 22.04
CA LEU A 173 -20.16 -18.98 23.06
C LEU A 173 -21.03 -17.73 23.30
N PHE A 174 -21.95 -17.39 22.38
CA PHE A 174 -22.77 -16.18 22.46
C PHE A 174 -24.05 -16.38 23.28
N ASP A 175 -24.36 -15.39 24.12
CA ASP A 175 -25.60 -15.35 24.91
C ASP A 175 -26.80 -14.98 24.01
N ASP A 176 -26.67 -13.89 23.25
CA ASP A 176 -27.70 -13.33 22.37
C ASP A 176 -27.23 -13.22 20.91
N ILE A 177 -28.17 -13.28 19.98
CA ILE A 177 -27.96 -13.13 18.53
C ILE A 177 -28.74 -11.92 18.02
N ILE A 178 -28.09 -11.09 17.22
CA ILE A 178 -28.73 -10.03 16.43
C ILE A 178 -28.59 -10.40 14.95
N LEU A 179 -29.72 -10.69 14.29
CA LEU A 179 -29.76 -10.98 12.86
C LEU A 179 -30.28 -9.76 12.11
N LEU A 180 -29.43 -9.18 11.27
CA LEU A 180 -29.75 -7.99 10.46
C LEU A 180 -29.79 -8.36 8.96
N SER A 181 -30.85 -7.97 8.28
CA SER A 181 -30.98 -8.09 6.81
C SER A 181 -31.64 -6.83 6.24
N ASP A 182 -31.14 -6.33 5.11
CA ASP A 182 -31.61 -5.10 4.44
C ASP A 182 -31.79 -3.85 5.33
N GLY A 183 -31.04 -3.77 6.43
CA GLY A 183 -31.11 -2.67 7.40
C GLY A 183 -32.26 -2.80 8.41
N LYS A 184 -32.91 -3.96 8.51
CA LYS A 184 -33.90 -4.32 9.53
C LYS A 184 -33.39 -5.45 10.42
N ILE A 185 -33.83 -5.45 11.68
CA ILE A 185 -33.59 -6.54 12.62
C ILE A 185 -34.64 -7.62 12.35
N VAL A 186 -34.18 -8.78 11.90
CA VAL A 186 -35.00 -9.98 11.69
C VAL A 186 -35.24 -10.72 12.99
N TYR A 187 -34.22 -10.77 13.86
CA TYR A 187 -34.28 -11.41 15.16
C TYR A 187 -33.29 -10.76 16.12
N GLN A 188 -33.68 -10.55 17.38
CA GLN A 188 -32.79 -10.13 18.45
C GLN A 188 -33.16 -10.83 19.77
N GLY A 189 -32.28 -11.66 20.31
CA GLY A 189 -32.52 -12.30 21.60
C GLY A 189 -31.68 -13.56 21.82
N PRO A 190 -32.05 -14.40 22.81
CA PRO A 190 -31.27 -15.56 23.19
C PRO A 190 -31.00 -16.51 22.02
N ARG A 191 -29.78 -17.04 21.97
CA ARG A 191 -29.35 -18.00 20.92
C ARG A 191 -30.27 -19.22 20.83
N GLU A 192 -30.76 -19.71 21.97
CA GLU A 192 -31.54 -20.96 22.06
C GLU A 192 -32.90 -20.88 21.35
N ASN A 193 -33.52 -19.70 21.31
CA ASN A 193 -34.86 -19.50 20.74
C ASN A 193 -34.83 -19.10 19.25
N VAL A 194 -33.66 -18.92 18.64
CA VAL A 194 -33.59 -18.47 17.25
C VAL A 194 -34.15 -19.51 16.27
N LEU A 195 -33.87 -20.81 16.50
CA LEU A 195 -34.36 -21.89 15.65
C LEU A 195 -35.89 -22.04 15.79
N GLU A 196 -36.41 -21.84 17.00
CA GLU A 196 -37.85 -21.84 17.28
C GLU A 196 -38.57 -20.75 16.48
N PHE A 197 -38.00 -19.55 16.38
CA PHE A 197 -38.55 -18.46 15.57
C PHE A 197 -38.61 -18.81 14.07
N PHE A 198 -37.56 -19.40 13.51
CA PHE A 198 -37.57 -19.79 12.09
C PHE A 198 -38.47 -21.00 11.82
N GLU A 199 -38.60 -21.93 12.76
CA GLU A 199 -39.57 -23.03 12.69
C GLU A 199 -41.01 -22.51 12.74
N PHE A 200 -41.29 -21.50 13.58
CA PHE A 200 -42.58 -20.79 13.60
C PHE A 200 -42.93 -20.21 12.23
N MET A 201 -41.94 -19.64 11.53
CA MET A 201 -42.08 -19.11 10.16
C MET A 201 -42.12 -20.20 9.05
N GLY A 202 -41.92 -21.49 9.39
CA GLY A 202 -42.02 -22.62 8.45
C GLY A 202 -40.68 -23.15 7.89
N PHE A 203 -39.55 -22.67 8.40
CA PHE A 203 -38.21 -23.07 7.97
C PHE A 203 -37.52 -23.98 8.99
N LYS A 204 -36.80 -25.01 8.55
CA LYS A 204 -36.11 -25.95 9.45
C LYS A 204 -34.63 -26.13 9.10
N CYS A 205 -33.76 -26.04 10.12
CA CYS A 205 -32.33 -26.24 9.97
C CYS A 205 -31.96 -27.74 9.79
N PRO A 206 -31.16 -28.12 8.77
CA PRO A 206 -30.64 -29.49 8.60
C PRO A 206 -29.65 -29.91 9.69
N LYS A 207 -29.60 -31.21 10.04
CA LYS A 207 -28.78 -31.74 11.15
C LYS A 207 -27.26 -31.56 11.03
N ARG A 208 -26.72 -31.48 9.81
CA ARG A 208 -25.26 -31.33 9.57
C ARG A 208 -24.87 -29.94 9.11
N LYS A 209 -25.80 -28.97 9.18
CA LYS A 209 -25.55 -27.59 8.81
C LYS A 209 -25.35 -26.74 10.06
N GLY A 210 -24.40 -25.83 10.03
CA GLY A 210 -24.20 -24.85 11.10
C GLY A 210 -25.44 -23.95 11.24
N VAL A 211 -25.84 -23.65 12.48
CA VAL A 211 -26.98 -22.76 12.74
C VAL A 211 -26.70 -21.37 12.17
N ALA A 212 -25.48 -20.84 12.35
CA ALA A 212 -25.09 -19.54 11.80
C ALA A 212 -25.21 -19.48 10.26
N ASP A 213 -24.87 -20.56 9.56
CA ASP A 213 -24.97 -20.65 8.09
C ASP A 213 -26.42 -20.65 7.64
N PHE A 214 -27.26 -21.44 8.33
CA PHE A 214 -28.70 -21.47 8.11
C PHE A 214 -29.34 -20.08 8.28
N LEU A 215 -28.98 -19.33 9.33
CA LEU A 215 -29.53 -17.99 9.60
C LEU A 215 -29.18 -16.97 8.50
N GLN A 216 -28.01 -17.09 7.89
CA GLN A 216 -27.64 -16.22 6.77
C GLN A 216 -28.35 -16.61 5.48
N GLU A 217 -28.46 -17.91 5.19
CA GLU A 217 -29.06 -18.39 3.93
C GLU A 217 -30.60 -18.33 3.93
N VAL A 218 -31.27 -18.49 5.08
CA VAL A 218 -32.74 -18.44 5.16
C VAL A 218 -33.30 -17.04 4.83
N THR A 219 -32.48 -16.00 4.93
CA THR A 219 -32.85 -14.63 4.54
C THR A 219 -32.50 -14.31 3.07
N SER A 220 -31.78 -15.21 2.39
CA SER A 220 -31.35 -15.06 0.99
C SER A 220 -32.41 -15.57 0.01
N ARG A 221 -32.72 -14.77 -1.03
CA ARG A 221 -33.69 -15.16 -2.07
C ARG A 221 -33.30 -16.40 -2.86
N LYS A 222 -31.99 -16.67 -3.01
CA LYS A 222 -31.50 -17.83 -3.77
C LYS A 222 -31.57 -19.14 -2.98
N ASP A 223 -31.45 -19.03 -1.65
CA ASP A 223 -31.16 -20.18 -0.78
C ASP A 223 -32.34 -20.51 0.15
N GLN A 224 -33.29 -19.60 0.36
CA GLN A 224 -34.40 -19.77 1.31
C GLN A 224 -35.30 -20.99 0.98
N GLU A 225 -35.52 -21.31 -0.30
CA GLU A 225 -36.39 -22.43 -0.73
C GLU A 225 -35.93 -23.78 -0.15
N GLN A 226 -34.61 -24.01 -0.04
CA GLN A 226 -34.07 -25.30 0.36
C GLN A 226 -34.40 -25.69 1.83
N TYR A 227 -34.86 -24.73 2.63
CA TYR A 227 -35.16 -24.90 4.05
C TYR A 227 -36.64 -25.00 4.38
N TRP A 228 -37.50 -24.92 3.35
CA TRP A 228 -38.95 -24.97 3.55
C TRP A 228 -39.39 -26.34 4.08
N ALA A 229 -39.94 -26.37 5.29
CA ALA A 229 -40.30 -27.61 5.98
C ALA A 229 -41.78 -27.99 5.77
N ARG A 230 -42.64 -27.03 5.43
CA ARG A 230 -44.08 -27.25 5.26
C ARG A 230 -44.39 -27.84 3.88
N ARG A 231 -44.19 -29.16 3.74
CA ARG A 231 -44.42 -29.90 2.48
C ARG A 231 -45.85 -29.79 1.92
N ASN A 232 -46.81 -29.35 2.73
CA ASN A 232 -48.22 -29.20 2.35
C ASN A 232 -48.56 -27.81 1.78
N GLU A 233 -47.63 -26.85 1.84
CA GLU A 233 -47.80 -25.47 1.35
C GLU A 233 -46.75 -25.20 0.26
N PRO A 234 -47.12 -24.61 -0.90
CA PRO A 234 -46.14 -24.21 -1.90
C PRO A 234 -45.24 -23.10 -1.34
N TYR A 235 -43.94 -23.22 -1.58
CA TYR A 235 -42.97 -22.22 -1.15
C TYR A 235 -43.26 -20.87 -1.82
N SER A 236 -43.28 -19.81 -1.00
CA SER A 236 -43.26 -18.42 -1.45
C SER A 236 -42.15 -17.68 -0.71
N PHE A 237 -41.48 -16.76 -1.39
CA PHE A 237 -40.36 -16.03 -0.80
C PHE A 237 -40.86 -15.12 0.33
N VAL A 238 -40.42 -15.40 1.55
CA VAL A 238 -40.73 -14.59 2.74
C VAL A 238 -39.75 -13.43 2.77
N THR A 239 -40.30 -12.22 2.73
CA THR A 239 -39.52 -10.98 2.70
C THR A 239 -38.95 -10.65 4.07
N VAL A 240 -37.88 -9.85 4.09
CA VAL A 240 -37.26 -9.36 5.34
C VAL A 240 -38.24 -8.54 6.19
N ASN A 241 -39.19 -7.85 5.55
CA ASN A 241 -40.22 -7.08 6.23
C ASN A 241 -41.17 -7.99 7.03
N GLU A 242 -41.62 -9.07 6.42
CA GLU A 242 -42.48 -10.07 7.07
C GLU A 242 -41.78 -10.74 8.24
N PHE A 243 -40.49 -11.07 8.10
CA PHE A 243 -39.70 -11.57 9.22
C PHE A 243 -39.61 -10.57 10.38
N ALA A 244 -39.33 -9.30 10.08
CA ALA A 244 -39.22 -8.27 11.11
C ALA A 244 -40.55 -7.99 11.83
N GLU A 245 -41.67 -7.99 11.10
CA GLU A 245 -43.02 -7.87 11.67
C GLU A 245 -43.38 -9.10 12.53
N ALA A 246 -43.09 -10.30 12.03
CA ALA A 246 -43.31 -11.53 12.77
C ALA A 246 -42.51 -11.56 14.08
N PHE A 247 -41.27 -11.06 14.08
CA PHE A 247 -40.45 -10.98 15.28
C PHE A 247 -41.05 -10.08 16.37
N GLN A 248 -41.69 -8.95 16.00
CA GLN A 248 -42.38 -8.09 16.97
C GLN A 248 -43.55 -8.80 17.66
N SER A 249 -44.21 -9.72 16.95
CA SER A 249 -45.30 -10.54 17.51
C SER A 249 -44.80 -11.78 18.28
N PHE A 250 -43.55 -12.19 18.06
CA PHE A 250 -42.94 -13.34 18.72
C PHE A 250 -42.65 -13.00 20.20
N HIS A 251 -42.83 -13.97 21.09
CA HIS A 251 -42.75 -13.76 22.54
C HIS A 251 -41.43 -13.12 23.02
N ILE A 252 -40.29 -13.43 22.37
CA ILE A 252 -38.99 -12.79 22.64
C ILE A 252 -39.00 -11.31 22.23
N GLY A 253 -39.56 -10.97 21.06
CA GLY A 253 -39.66 -9.59 20.60
C GLY A 253 -40.58 -8.74 21.48
N GLN A 254 -41.69 -9.32 21.96
CA GLN A 254 -42.57 -8.66 22.93
C GLN A 254 -41.85 -8.36 24.26
N LYS A 255 -41.18 -9.37 24.83
CA LYS A 255 -40.40 -9.22 26.06
C LYS A 255 -39.30 -8.16 25.94
N LEU A 256 -38.57 -8.16 24.82
CA LEU A 256 -37.55 -7.15 24.54
C LEU A 256 -38.16 -5.74 24.47
N GLY A 257 -39.33 -5.61 23.84
CA GLY A 257 -40.08 -4.36 23.80
C GLY A 257 -40.47 -3.86 25.20
N ASP A 258 -40.95 -4.76 26.06
CA ASP A 258 -41.30 -4.44 27.46
C ASP A 258 -40.07 -4.03 28.27
N ASP A 259 -38.94 -4.75 28.13
CA ASP A 259 -37.69 -4.45 28.82
C ASP A 259 -37.16 -3.06 28.42
N LEU A 260 -37.18 -2.74 27.12
CA LEU A 260 -36.76 -1.43 26.60
C LEU A 260 -37.69 -0.28 27.01
N ALA A 261 -38.97 -0.57 27.27
CA ALA A 261 -39.93 0.42 27.78
C ALA A 261 -39.68 0.77 29.26
N THR A 262 -38.98 -0.09 30.02
CA THR A 262 -38.63 0.21 31.42
C THR A 262 -37.47 1.22 31.50
N PRO A 263 -37.66 2.40 32.13
CA PRO A 263 -36.60 3.40 32.22
C PRO A 263 -35.48 2.94 33.17
N PHE A 264 -34.22 3.10 32.73
CA PHE A 264 -33.04 2.73 33.53
C PHE A 264 -32.94 3.53 34.83
N ASN A 265 -32.82 2.83 35.97
CA ASN A 265 -32.71 3.47 37.28
C ASN A 265 -31.27 3.94 37.58
N LYS A 266 -31.04 5.26 37.46
CA LYS A 266 -29.71 5.89 37.66
C LYS A 266 -29.09 5.64 39.04
N SER A 267 -29.87 5.40 40.09
CA SER A 267 -29.35 5.20 41.46
C SER A 267 -28.57 3.89 41.63
N LYS A 268 -28.71 2.94 40.70
CA LYS A 268 -27.97 1.66 40.70
C LYS A 268 -26.59 1.75 40.03
N SER A 269 -26.27 2.86 39.37
CA SER A 269 -24.99 3.02 38.65
C SER A 269 -23.93 3.67 39.54
N HIS A 270 -22.74 3.07 39.61
CA HIS A 270 -21.61 3.67 40.31
C HIS A 270 -21.12 4.94 39.55
N PRO A 271 -20.83 6.08 40.22
CA PRO A 271 -20.42 7.31 39.55
C PRO A 271 -19.14 7.18 38.69
N ALA A 272 -18.25 6.26 39.04
CA ALA A 272 -17.03 5.97 38.28
C ALA A 272 -17.23 4.99 37.10
N ALA A 273 -18.45 4.52 36.82
CA ALA A 273 -18.70 3.55 35.75
C ALA A 273 -18.59 4.16 34.33
N LEU A 274 -18.81 5.47 34.18
CA LEU A 274 -18.78 6.18 32.90
C LEU A 274 -17.69 7.26 32.93
N THR A 275 -16.90 7.38 31.87
CA THR A 275 -15.79 8.33 31.85
C THR A 275 -16.27 9.73 31.50
N THR A 276 -16.01 10.70 32.36
CA THR A 276 -16.42 12.12 32.19
C THR A 276 -15.36 12.97 31.49
N LYS A 277 -14.08 12.61 31.59
CA LYS A 277 -12.96 13.33 30.98
C LYS A 277 -12.70 12.84 29.56
N LYS A 278 -12.40 13.77 28.64
CA LYS A 278 -12.08 13.44 27.24
C LYS A 278 -10.74 12.73 27.05
N TYR A 279 -9.71 13.09 27.83
CA TYR A 279 -8.36 12.54 27.72
C TYR A 279 -7.78 12.19 29.10
N VAL A 280 -6.68 11.41 29.14
CA VAL A 280 -5.83 11.22 30.33
C VAL A 280 -5.07 12.53 30.64
N GLU A 281 -4.33 12.57 31.74
CA GLU A 281 -3.50 13.73 32.09
C GLU A 281 -2.57 14.15 30.94
N ASN A 282 -2.64 15.43 30.56
CA ASN A 282 -1.89 15.99 29.43
C ASN A 282 -0.37 15.73 29.50
N LYS A 283 0.21 15.72 30.70
CA LYS A 283 1.64 15.48 30.93
C LYS A 283 2.05 14.06 30.57
N GLU A 284 1.22 13.08 30.92
CA GLU A 284 1.46 11.67 30.61
C GLU A 284 1.32 11.42 29.11
N LEU A 285 0.29 11.98 28.47
CA LEU A 285 0.08 11.88 27.02
C LEU A 285 1.26 12.46 26.23
N PHE A 286 1.75 13.63 26.64
CA PHE A 286 2.94 14.22 26.04
C PHE A 286 4.17 13.33 26.20
N ARG A 287 4.39 12.77 27.41
CA ARG A 287 5.51 11.85 27.68
C ARG A 287 5.41 10.56 26.86
N ALA A 288 4.21 9.99 26.72
CA ALA A 288 3.97 8.79 25.93
C ALA A 288 4.25 9.03 24.44
N CYS A 289 3.71 10.11 23.87
CA CYS A 289 3.95 10.48 22.48
C CYS A 289 5.43 10.79 22.22
N PHE A 290 6.09 11.51 23.14
CA PHE A 290 7.52 11.81 23.05
C PHE A 290 8.38 10.55 23.08
N SER A 291 8.11 9.63 24.00
CA SER A 291 8.80 8.35 24.09
C SER A 291 8.63 7.51 22.83
N ARG A 292 7.42 7.50 22.24
CA ARG A 292 7.12 6.78 20.99
C ARG A 292 7.90 7.36 19.81
N GLU A 293 7.83 8.67 19.60
CA GLU A 293 8.53 9.30 18.47
C GLU A 293 10.06 9.18 18.61
N PHE A 294 10.61 9.23 19.82
CA PHE A 294 12.04 8.99 20.06
C PHE A 294 12.46 7.57 19.69
N LEU A 295 11.64 6.57 20.07
CA LEU A 295 11.87 5.17 19.71
C LEU A 295 11.86 4.96 18.19
N LEU A 296 10.85 5.51 17.51
CA LEU A 296 10.72 5.43 16.05
C LEU A 296 11.92 6.09 15.35
N MET A 297 12.39 7.23 15.87
CA MET A 297 13.57 7.90 15.36
C MET A 297 14.84 7.04 15.50
N LYS A 298 15.00 6.33 16.63
CA LYS A 298 16.13 5.42 16.86
C LYS A 298 16.10 4.23 15.91
N ARG A 299 14.93 3.64 15.67
CA ARG A 299 14.77 2.48 14.75
C ARG A 299 14.94 2.86 13.29
N ASN A 300 14.46 4.04 12.90
CA ASN A 300 14.67 4.58 11.56
C ASN A 300 16.01 5.36 11.42
N SER A 301 16.99 5.07 12.28
CA SER A 301 18.30 5.74 12.27
C SER A 301 19.03 5.60 10.95
N PHE A 302 18.85 4.49 10.23
CA PHE A 302 19.42 4.28 8.90
C PHE A 302 19.05 5.39 7.92
N ALA A 303 17.77 5.81 7.85
CA ALA A 303 17.35 6.86 6.94
C ALA A 303 17.99 8.22 7.27
N TYR A 304 18.12 8.54 8.56
CA TYR A 304 18.80 9.76 9.02
C TYR A 304 20.30 9.72 8.75
N ILE A 305 20.96 8.59 9.04
CA ILE A 305 22.39 8.40 8.76
C ILE A 305 22.64 8.54 7.26
N PHE A 306 21.85 7.87 6.43
CA PHE A 306 21.94 7.95 4.99
C PHE A 306 21.75 9.39 4.47
N LYS A 307 20.76 10.13 5.02
CA LYS A 307 20.57 11.56 4.72
C LYS A 307 21.78 12.40 5.10
N LEU A 308 22.37 12.19 6.29
CA LEU A 308 23.57 12.90 6.73
C LEU A 308 24.78 12.58 5.83
N THR A 309 24.96 11.32 5.42
CA THR A 309 26.02 10.92 4.48
C THR A 309 25.86 11.63 3.13
N LEU A 310 24.64 11.71 2.60
CA LEU A 310 24.37 12.46 1.37
C LEU A 310 24.63 13.97 1.53
N LEU A 311 24.28 14.55 2.68
CA LEU A 311 24.58 15.95 2.98
C LEU A 311 26.10 16.20 3.02
N ILE A 312 26.89 15.27 3.58
CA ILE A 312 28.36 15.34 3.59
C ILE A 312 28.91 15.28 2.16
N ILE A 313 28.39 14.41 1.30
CA ILE A 313 28.79 14.32 -0.12
C ILE A 313 28.48 15.64 -0.85
N LEU A 314 27.29 16.20 -0.61
CA LEU A 314 26.87 17.47 -1.22
C LEU A 314 27.71 18.66 -0.72
N ALA A 315 27.98 18.72 0.59
CA ALA A 315 28.85 19.74 1.18
C ALA A 315 30.29 19.61 0.64
N SER A 316 30.79 18.38 0.49
CA SER A 316 32.11 18.10 -0.09
C SER A 316 32.20 18.52 -1.56
N THR A 317 31.13 18.31 -2.32
CA THR A 317 31.05 18.77 -3.71
C THR A 317 31.01 20.29 -3.77
N THR A 318 30.24 20.93 -2.89
CA THR A 318 30.11 22.39 -2.83
C THR A 318 31.43 23.07 -2.44
N MET A 319 32.11 22.56 -1.41
CA MET A 319 33.38 23.14 -0.94
C MET A 319 34.49 23.02 -1.99
N THR A 320 34.48 21.98 -2.82
CA THR A 320 35.49 21.77 -3.88
C THR A 320 35.20 22.54 -5.17
N ILE A 321 33.97 22.99 -5.39
CA ILE A 321 33.63 23.92 -6.48
C ILE A 321 34.01 25.33 -6.10
N PHE A 322 33.61 25.77 -4.92
CA PHE A 322 33.90 27.11 -4.43
C PHE A 322 35.20 27.12 -3.63
N LEU A 323 36.30 26.57 -4.15
CA LEU A 323 37.57 26.61 -3.42
C LEU A 323 38.05 28.05 -3.28
N ARG A 324 38.47 28.41 -2.06
CA ARG A 324 39.02 29.74 -1.73
C ARG A 324 40.10 30.22 -2.70
N THR A 325 40.90 29.34 -3.29
CA THR A 325 41.99 29.70 -4.23
C THR A 325 41.47 30.29 -5.55
N GLU A 326 40.26 29.93 -5.97
CA GLU A 326 39.63 30.43 -7.21
C GLU A 326 38.66 31.60 -6.95
N MET A 327 38.40 31.90 -5.67
CA MET A 327 37.41 32.88 -5.22
C MET A 327 38.06 34.23 -4.91
N HIS A 328 38.03 35.11 -5.91
CA HIS A 328 38.59 36.47 -5.83
C HIS A 328 37.59 37.45 -5.18
N ARG A 329 38.07 38.59 -4.67
CA ARG A 329 37.23 39.58 -3.95
C ARG A 329 37.34 40.98 -4.52
N ASP A 330 37.79 41.11 -5.76
CA ASP A 330 38.22 42.41 -6.31
C ASP A 330 37.10 43.13 -7.08
N THR A 331 36.09 42.39 -7.54
CA THR A 331 35.01 42.94 -8.38
C THR A 331 33.61 42.59 -7.88
N VAL A 332 32.62 43.37 -8.32
CA VAL A 332 31.19 43.09 -8.07
C VAL A 332 30.78 41.75 -8.69
N ILE A 333 31.41 41.36 -9.81
CA ILE A 333 31.19 40.06 -10.47
C ILE A 333 31.64 38.90 -9.58
N ASP A 334 32.80 39.03 -8.94
CA ASP A 334 33.29 38.00 -8.02
C ASP A 334 32.41 37.93 -6.75
N GLY A 335 31.90 39.07 -6.28
CA GLY A 335 30.85 39.13 -5.24
C GLY A 335 29.56 38.38 -5.63
N GLY A 336 29.22 38.34 -6.92
CA GLY A 336 28.12 37.55 -7.46
C GLY A 336 28.30 36.03 -7.29
N VAL A 337 29.53 35.52 -7.39
CA VAL A 337 29.85 34.09 -7.18
C VAL A 337 29.70 33.72 -5.70
N TYR A 338 30.17 34.59 -4.80
CA TYR A 338 29.95 34.44 -3.35
C TYR A 338 28.45 34.46 -2.99
N MET A 339 27.67 35.36 -3.59
CA MET A 339 26.21 35.38 -3.44
C MET A 339 25.58 34.07 -3.94
N GLY A 340 26.07 33.50 -5.04
CA GLY A 340 25.65 32.19 -5.55
C GLY A 340 25.89 31.06 -4.55
N ALA A 341 27.05 31.04 -3.88
CA ALA A 341 27.37 30.06 -2.84
C ALA A 341 26.47 30.19 -1.59
N LEU A 342 26.17 31.43 -1.18
CA LEU A 342 25.23 31.69 -0.07
C LEU A 342 23.80 31.29 -0.42
N PHE A 343 23.33 31.65 -1.61
CA PHE A 343 22.03 31.23 -2.12
C PHE A 343 21.93 29.70 -2.18
N PHE A 344 22.95 29.02 -2.71
CA PHE A 344 22.97 27.57 -2.75
C PHE A 344 22.90 26.95 -1.36
N SER A 345 23.60 27.50 -0.37
CA SER A 345 23.53 27.05 1.03
C SER A 345 22.12 27.13 1.60
N VAL A 346 21.42 28.25 1.33
CA VAL A 346 20.03 28.45 1.73
C VAL A 346 19.09 27.48 1.01
N VAL A 347 19.31 27.23 -0.28
CA VAL A 347 18.54 26.27 -1.07
C VAL A 347 18.73 24.84 -0.56
N VAL A 348 19.95 24.40 -0.26
CA VAL A 348 20.19 23.06 0.32
C VAL A 348 19.47 22.90 1.65
N ALA A 349 19.53 23.92 2.53
CA ALA A 349 18.82 23.92 3.80
C ALA A 349 17.29 23.73 3.62
N MET A 350 16.70 24.34 2.60
CA MET A 350 15.28 24.19 2.28
C MET A 350 14.92 22.84 1.67
N PHE A 351 15.68 22.37 0.67
CA PHE A 351 15.42 21.08 0.00
C PHE A 351 15.54 19.90 0.97
N ASN A 352 16.41 19.99 1.98
CA ASN A 352 16.52 18.99 3.05
C ASN A 352 15.20 18.78 3.84
N GLY A 353 14.27 19.73 3.80
CA GLY A 353 12.97 19.61 4.43
C GLY A 353 11.97 18.71 3.67
N ILE A 354 12.16 18.48 2.36
CA ILE A 354 11.21 17.71 1.52
C ILE A 354 11.04 16.27 2.04
N SER A 355 12.10 15.67 2.59
CA SER A 355 12.02 14.30 3.12
C SER A 355 11.01 14.16 4.27
N GLU A 356 10.77 15.23 5.05
CA GLU A 356 9.79 15.22 6.14
C GLU A 356 8.35 15.11 5.65
N LEU A 357 8.07 15.59 4.43
CA LEU A 357 6.74 15.48 3.82
C LEU A 357 6.34 14.02 3.66
N ASN A 358 7.22 13.20 3.08
CA ASN A 358 6.96 11.78 2.84
C ASN A 358 6.87 10.97 4.15
N MET A 359 7.71 11.29 5.14
CA MET A 359 7.70 10.62 6.44
C MET A 359 6.43 10.94 7.25
N ALA A 360 5.91 12.16 7.14
CA ALA A 360 4.68 12.56 7.82
C ALA A 360 3.45 11.85 7.23
N ILE A 361 3.34 11.75 5.90
CA ILE A 361 2.17 11.14 5.22
C ILE A 361 1.98 9.67 5.61
N MET A 362 3.07 8.90 5.70
CA MET A 362 3.01 7.48 6.08
C MET A 362 2.43 7.25 7.48
N LYS A 363 2.57 8.21 8.40
CA LYS A 363 2.04 8.12 9.77
C LYS A 363 0.60 8.60 9.89
N LEU A 364 0.07 9.32 8.88
CA LEU A 364 -1.27 9.91 8.95
C LEU A 364 -2.40 8.89 9.15
N PRO A 365 -2.44 7.71 8.48
CA PRO A 365 -3.53 6.76 8.68
C PRO A 365 -3.66 6.27 10.13
N VAL A 366 -2.54 5.94 10.78
CA VAL A 366 -2.52 5.54 12.19
C VAL A 366 -2.87 6.71 13.10
N PHE A 367 -2.40 7.92 12.77
CA PHE A 367 -2.78 9.12 13.51
C PHE A 367 -4.29 9.36 13.48
N TYR A 368 -4.95 9.25 12.32
CA TYR A 368 -6.39 9.45 12.19
C TYR A 368 -7.17 8.40 13.00
N LYS A 369 -6.80 7.12 12.91
CA LYS A 369 -7.36 6.06 13.76
C LYS A 369 -7.28 6.42 15.25
N GLN A 370 -6.09 6.80 15.74
CA GLN A 370 -5.87 7.11 17.16
C GLN A 370 -6.56 8.41 17.60
N ARG A 371 -6.63 9.42 16.72
CA ARG A 371 -7.33 10.69 16.96
C ARG A 371 -8.83 10.47 17.11
N ASP A 372 -9.42 9.70 16.19
CA ASP A 372 -10.87 9.47 16.15
C ASP A 372 -11.33 8.61 17.33
N LEU A 373 -10.45 7.74 17.84
CA LEU A 373 -10.62 6.97 19.09
C LEU A 373 -10.22 7.73 20.37
N LEU A 374 -9.89 9.03 20.27
CA LEU A 374 -9.53 9.90 21.39
C LEU A 374 -8.33 9.44 22.24
N PHE A 375 -7.34 8.76 21.65
CA PHE A 375 -6.12 8.36 22.37
C PHE A 375 -5.33 9.58 22.88
N TYR A 376 -5.23 10.62 22.04
CA TYR A 376 -4.55 11.86 22.37
C TYR A 376 -5.03 13.01 21.47
N PRO A 377 -4.92 14.27 21.93
CA PRO A 377 -5.19 15.43 21.09
C PRO A 377 -4.06 15.68 20.07
N SER A 378 -4.37 16.35 18.95
CA SER A 378 -3.43 16.59 17.84
C SER A 378 -2.13 17.33 18.23
N TRP A 379 -2.19 18.18 19.26
CA TRP A 379 -1.00 18.89 19.77
C TRP A 379 0.00 17.95 20.47
N ALA A 380 -0.49 16.88 21.12
CA ALA A 380 0.35 15.92 21.83
C ALA A 380 1.19 15.07 20.86
N TYR A 381 0.75 14.94 19.61
CA TYR A 381 1.49 14.28 18.54
C TYR A 381 2.46 15.23 17.81
N SER A 382 1.99 16.44 17.47
CA SER A 382 2.74 17.39 16.64
C SER A 382 3.94 18.02 17.36
N ILE A 383 3.81 18.36 18.65
CA ILE A 383 4.88 19.03 19.41
C ILE A 383 6.10 18.11 19.60
N PRO A 384 5.97 16.85 20.08
CA PRO A 384 7.13 15.96 20.18
C PRO A 384 7.84 15.73 18.85
N THR A 385 7.06 15.59 17.77
CA THR A 385 7.60 15.45 16.40
C THR A 385 8.46 16.65 16.03
N TRP A 386 8.08 17.87 16.42
CA TRP A 386 8.90 19.05 16.20
C TRP A 386 10.16 19.08 17.08
N ILE A 387 10.01 18.89 18.40
CA ILE A 387 11.11 19.00 19.37
C ILE A 387 12.22 17.98 19.07
N LEU A 388 11.86 16.73 18.76
CA LEU A 388 12.83 15.67 18.51
C LEU A 388 13.64 15.87 17.22
N LYS A 389 13.10 16.64 16.27
CA LYS A 389 13.79 16.98 15.02
C LYS A 389 14.78 18.13 15.19
N THR A 390 14.59 18.99 16.19
CA THR A 390 15.46 20.13 16.45
C THR A 390 16.95 19.72 16.58
N PRO A 391 17.34 18.74 17.41
CA PRO A 391 18.74 18.30 17.49
C PRO A 391 19.34 17.83 16.16
N ILE A 392 18.54 17.17 15.30
CA ILE A 392 19.01 16.72 13.97
C ILE A 392 19.33 17.93 13.09
N SER A 393 18.50 18.97 13.10
CA SER A 393 18.79 20.20 12.35
C SER A 393 20.03 20.95 12.84
N PHE A 394 20.36 20.87 14.15
CA PHE A 394 21.63 21.38 14.68
C PHE A 394 22.81 20.64 14.04
N VAL A 395 22.75 19.31 13.99
CA VAL A 395 23.79 18.47 13.37
C VAL A 395 23.90 18.76 11.86
N GLU A 396 22.79 18.81 11.14
CA GLU A 396 22.76 19.12 9.70
C GLU A 396 23.38 20.48 9.39
N ALA A 397 22.98 21.53 10.13
CA ALA A 397 23.54 22.87 9.97
C ALA A 397 25.04 22.93 10.35
N ALA A 398 25.45 22.18 11.37
CA ALA A 398 26.83 22.16 11.85
C ALA A 398 27.74 21.50 10.82
N ILE A 399 27.34 20.36 10.27
CA ILE A 399 28.06 19.67 9.20
C ILE A 399 28.21 20.59 7.99
N TRP A 400 27.11 21.19 7.52
CA TRP A 400 27.15 22.07 6.36
C TRP A 400 28.13 23.24 6.56
N VAL A 401 27.92 24.03 7.61
CA VAL A 401 28.68 25.27 7.82
C VAL A 401 30.14 24.98 8.19
N SER A 402 30.43 23.95 8.99
CA SER A 402 31.81 23.59 9.34
C SER A 402 32.64 23.16 8.12
N MET A 403 32.04 22.39 7.21
CA MET A 403 32.72 21.94 5.99
C MET A 403 32.87 23.08 4.97
N THR A 404 31.83 23.88 4.75
CA THR A 404 31.85 24.85 3.65
C THR A 404 32.47 26.18 4.03
N TYR A 405 32.29 26.69 5.26
CA TYR A 405 32.51 28.12 5.55
C TYR A 405 33.95 28.60 5.28
N TYR A 406 34.93 27.92 5.88
CA TYR A 406 36.34 28.31 5.77
C TYR A 406 36.95 27.91 4.42
N VAL A 407 36.49 26.80 3.83
CA VAL A 407 36.98 26.29 2.54
C VAL A 407 36.53 27.17 1.38
N ILE A 408 35.30 27.71 1.46
CA ILE A 408 34.77 28.69 0.51
C ILE A 408 35.51 30.03 0.63
N GLY A 409 36.05 30.32 1.81
CA GLY A 409 36.74 31.56 2.09
C GLY A 409 35.75 32.71 2.30
N PHE A 410 34.71 32.50 3.11
CA PHE A 410 33.92 33.59 3.69
C PHE A 410 34.76 34.42 4.69
N ASP A 411 34.20 35.51 5.22
CA ASP A 411 34.93 36.36 6.18
C ASP A 411 35.36 35.55 7.42
N PRO A 412 36.66 35.48 7.78
CA PRO A 412 37.18 34.53 8.77
C PRO A 412 36.83 34.87 10.23
N SER A 413 35.85 35.74 10.47
CA SER A 413 35.40 36.11 11.81
C SER A 413 34.58 34.99 12.46
N ALA A 414 34.99 34.55 13.66
CA ALA A 414 34.24 33.57 14.46
C ALA A 414 32.79 34.02 14.74
N GLN A 415 32.56 35.32 14.94
CA GLN A 415 31.21 35.86 15.15
C GLN A 415 30.32 35.64 13.92
N ARG A 416 30.84 35.81 12.71
CA ARG A 416 30.09 35.64 11.46
C ARG A 416 29.83 34.18 11.12
N PHE A 417 30.76 33.30 11.47
CA PHE A 417 30.58 31.85 11.41
C PHE A 417 29.36 31.41 12.24
N PHE A 418 29.31 31.77 13.53
CA PHE A 418 28.17 31.39 14.39
C PHE A 418 26.86 32.05 13.95
N ARG A 419 26.91 33.26 13.39
CA ARG A 419 25.74 33.93 12.80
C ARG A 419 25.21 33.19 11.57
N GLN A 420 26.08 32.73 10.67
CA GLN A 420 25.68 31.94 9.51
C GLN A 420 25.14 30.57 9.93
N TYR A 421 25.75 29.92 10.91
CA TYR A 421 25.24 28.69 11.52
C TYR A 421 23.82 28.87 12.08
N LEU A 422 23.57 29.95 12.82
CA LEU A 422 22.24 30.25 13.37
C LEU A 422 21.20 30.48 12.26
N ILE A 423 21.54 31.21 11.19
CA ILE A 423 20.62 31.43 10.06
C ILE A 423 20.24 30.11 9.40
N ILE A 424 21.22 29.28 9.05
CA ILE A 424 20.99 27.99 8.37
C ILE A 424 20.15 27.06 9.27
N LEU A 425 20.40 27.05 10.58
CA LEU A 425 19.59 26.32 11.54
C LEU A 425 18.12 26.79 11.54
N CYS A 426 17.88 28.11 11.58
CA CYS A 426 16.52 28.67 11.52
C CYS A 426 15.81 28.33 10.20
N ILE A 427 16.53 28.35 9.08
CA ILE A 427 15.99 27.96 7.76
C ILE A 427 15.63 26.47 7.74
N ASN A 428 16.50 25.58 8.22
CA ASN A 428 16.22 24.14 8.32
C ASN A 428 14.95 23.87 9.14
N GLN A 429 14.80 24.55 10.28
CA GLN A 429 13.64 24.40 11.16
C GLN A 429 12.34 24.91 10.52
N MET A 430 12.40 26.07 9.87
CA MET A 430 11.28 26.64 9.12
C MET A 430 10.86 25.72 7.96
N ALA A 431 11.83 25.22 7.18
CA ALA A 431 11.60 24.31 6.06
C ALA A 431 10.93 23.00 6.54
N SER A 432 11.43 22.40 7.62
CA SER A 432 10.83 21.19 8.21
C SER A 432 9.37 21.43 8.64
N GLY A 433 9.08 22.58 9.25
CA GLY A 433 7.71 22.96 9.62
C GLY A 433 6.79 23.12 8.40
N LEU A 434 7.28 23.81 7.36
CA LEU A 434 6.54 24.03 6.11
C LEU A 434 6.15 22.70 5.43
N PHE A 435 7.09 21.78 5.25
CA PHE A 435 6.82 20.51 4.58
C PHE A 435 5.93 19.57 5.39
N ARG A 436 6.02 19.59 6.74
CA ARG A 436 5.06 18.88 7.61
C ARG A 436 3.64 19.45 7.48
N MET A 437 3.51 20.78 7.42
CA MET A 437 2.22 21.41 7.16
C MET A 437 1.64 20.97 5.80
N MET A 438 2.45 20.95 4.73
CA MET A 438 2.00 20.50 3.41
C MET A 438 1.64 19.01 3.36
N ALA A 439 2.31 18.17 4.16
CA ALA A 439 1.90 16.78 4.35
C ALA A 439 0.50 16.67 4.98
N ALA A 440 0.24 17.41 6.07
CA ALA A 440 -1.07 17.38 6.74
C ALA A 440 -2.21 17.97 5.90
N VAL A 441 -1.94 19.00 5.09
CA VAL A 441 -2.97 19.59 4.21
C VAL A 441 -3.25 18.66 3.02
N GLY A 442 -2.19 18.18 2.38
CA GLY A 442 -2.27 17.40 1.15
C GLY A 442 -2.58 15.92 1.33
N ARG A 443 -2.44 15.33 2.54
CA ARG A 443 -2.85 13.98 3.03
C ARG A 443 -2.52 12.76 2.15
N ASN A 444 -2.00 12.97 0.96
CA ASN A 444 -1.66 12.01 -0.08
C ASN A 444 -0.33 12.43 -0.69
N VAL A 445 0.55 11.48 -0.97
CA VAL A 445 1.93 11.73 -1.45
C VAL A 445 1.97 12.58 -2.73
N ILE A 446 1.08 12.32 -3.70
CA ILE A 446 1.08 13.02 -4.99
C ILE A 446 0.62 14.48 -4.81
N VAL A 447 -0.48 14.67 -4.07
CA VAL A 447 -1.06 16.00 -3.81
C VAL A 447 -0.13 16.83 -2.94
N SER A 448 0.36 16.27 -1.82
CA SER A 448 1.30 16.93 -0.93
C SER A 448 2.62 17.23 -1.61
N GLY A 449 3.18 16.31 -2.41
CA GLY A 449 4.40 16.56 -3.18
C GLY A 449 4.23 17.74 -4.12
N THR A 450 3.10 17.81 -4.82
CA THR A 450 2.77 18.92 -5.71
C THR A 450 2.61 20.26 -4.97
N ILE A 451 1.84 20.29 -3.88
CA ILE A 451 1.66 21.50 -3.07
C ILE A 451 2.99 21.93 -2.41
N GLY A 452 3.80 20.97 -1.98
CA GLY A 452 5.12 21.21 -1.38
C GLY A 452 6.11 21.81 -2.39
N SER A 453 6.22 21.25 -3.58
CA SER A 453 7.05 21.81 -4.67
C SER A 453 6.56 23.19 -5.09
N PHE A 454 5.24 23.40 -5.14
CA PHE A 454 4.63 24.70 -5.39
C PHE A 454 5.02 25.74 -4.34
N ALA A 455 4.87 25.41 -3.06
CA ALA A 455 5.23 26.31 -1.97
C ALA A 455 6.73 26.65 -1.98
N LEU A 456 7.58 25.65 -2.20
CA LEU A 456 9.03 25.84 -2.29
C LEU A 456 9.41 26.77 -3.45
N LEU A 457 8.76 26.61 -4.60
CA LEU A 457 8.95 27.47 -5.77
C LEU A 457 8.63 28.93 -5.44
N VAL A 458 7.44 29.21 -4.90
CA VAL A 458 7.01 30.58 -4.58
C VAL A 458 7.98 31.23 -3.59
N VAL A 459 8.34 30.49 -2.56
CA VAL A 459 9.27 30.93 -1.51
C VAL A 459 10.65 31.23 -2.11
N MET A 460 11.16 30.40 -3.02
CA MET A 460 12.48 30.59 -3.63
C MET A 460 12.52 31.73 -4.65
N VAL A 461 11.53 31.82 -5.56
CA VAL A 461 11.48 32.86 -6.59
C VAL A 461 11.36 34.26 -5.96
N LEU A 462 10.52 34.39 -4.93
CA LEU A 462 10.32 35.64 -4.20
C LEU A 462 11.39 35.88 -3.11
N GLY A 463 12.48 35.10 -3.10
CA GLY A 463 13.57 35.20 -2.12
C GLY A 463 14.59 36.31 -2.40
N GLY A 464 14.47 37.05 -3.51
CA GLY A 464 15.34 38.19 -3.84
C GLY A 464 16.62 37.87 -4.63
N PHE A 465 17.02 36.59 -4.74
CA PHE A 465 18.18 36.19 -5.54
C PHE A 465 17.84 35.89 -7.01
N VAL A 466 16.73 35.17 -7.25
CA VAL A 466 16.27 34.79 -8.60
C VAL A 466 15.73 35.99 -9.35
N ILE A 467 14.96 36.84 -8.64
CA ILE A 467 14.47 38.12 -9.12
C ILE A 467 14.89 39.18 -8.11
N SER A 468 15.49 40.27 -8.57
CA SER A 468 15.76 41.41 -7.70
C SER A 468 14.47 42.11 -7.31
N ARG A 469 14.38 42.61 -6.07
CA ARG A 469 13.21 43.32 -5.54
C ARG A 469 12.73 44.45 -6.46
N GLU A 470 13.66 45.19 -7.06
CA GLU A 470 13.35 46.34 -7.91
C GLU A 470 12.69 45.95 -9.23
N ASP A 471 12.87 44.69 -9.66
CA ASP A 471 12.31 44.16 -10.90
C ASP A 471 11.00 43.38 -10.67
N ILE A 472 10.57 43.20 -9.41
CA ILE A 472 9.28 42.60 -9.07
C ILE A 472 8.18 43.62 -9.38
N GLN A 473 7.15 43.18 -10.11
CA GLN A 473 5.98 44.02 -10.41
C GLN A 473 5.31 44.54 -9.12
N THR A 474 4.85 45.79 -9.13
CA THR A 474 4.32 46.47 -7.93
C THR A 474 3.18 45.70 -7.26
N TRP A 475 2.32 45.02 -8.04
CA TRP A 475 1.22 44.21 -7.53
C TRP A 475 1.64 42.86 -6.92
N TRP A 476 2.88 42.41 -7.14
CA TRP A 476 3.46 41.20 -6.53
C TRP A 476 4.41 41.50 -5.36
N LEU A 477 4.65 42.77 -5.04
CA LEU A 477 5.57 43.18 -3.99
C LEU A 477 5.17 42.64 -2.61
N TRP A 478 3.87 42.44 -2.33
CA TRP A 478 3.41 41.81 -1.09
C TRP A 478 3.91 40.36 -0.93
N GLY A 479 4.03 39.62 -2.04
CA GLY A 479 4.53 38.25 -2.04
C GLY A 479 6.01 38.17 -1.62
N TYR A 480 6.81 39.16 -2.01
CA TYR A 480 8.19 39.31 -1.54
C TYR A 480 8.26 39.50 -0.02
N TRP A 481 7.36 40.29 0.56
CA TRP A 481 7.29 40.52 2.01
C TRP A 481 6.77 39.33 2.81
N ILE A 482 5.91 38.49 2.20
CA ILE A 482 5.43 37.25 2.84
C ILE A 482 6.45 36.11 2.73
N SER A 483 7.38 36.15 1.77
CA SER A 483 8.32 35.05 1.59
C SER A 483 9.30 34.91 2.76
N PRO A 484 9.36 33.76 3.47
CA PRO A 484 10.36 33.52 4.51
C PRO A 484 11.79 33.50 3.93
N MET A 485 11.95 33.17 2.65
CA MET A 485 13.25 33.11 1.99
C MET A 485 13.89 34.49 1.86
N MET A 486 13.08 35.52 1.62
CA MET A 486 13.56 36.90 1.52
C MET A 486 14.33 37.30 2.78
N TYR A 487 13.77 36.97 3.95
CA TYR A 487 14.39 37.22 5.25
C TYR A 487 15.67 36.40 5.45
N GLY A 488 15.68 35.12 5.06
CA GLY A 488 16.87 34.26 5.14
C GLY A 488 18.01 34.71 4.23
N GLN A 489 17.69 35.05 2.97
CA GLN A 489 18.65 35.51 1.97
C GLN A 489 19.24 36.88 2.32
N ASN A 490 18.42 37.82 2.77
CA ASN A 490 18.90 39.12 3.25
C ASN A 490 19.79 38.97 4.47
N ALA A 491 19.41 38.14 5.45
CA ALA A 491 20.21 37.95 6.66
C ALA A 491 21.58 37.31 6.37
N ILE A 492 21.63 36.29 5.49
CA ILE A 492 22.89 35.61 5.17
C ILE A 492 23.81 36.50 4.33
N ALA A 493 23.26 37.27 3.38
CA ALA A 493 24.03 38.20 2.54
C ALA A 493 24.61 39.36 3.37
N VAL A 494 23.79 40.01 4.21
CA VAL A 494 24.24 41.10 5.10
C VAL A 494 25.32 40.61 6.07
N ASN A 495 25.21 39.37 6.57
CA ASN A 495 26.22 38.78 7.45
C ASN A 495 27.57 38.53 6.75
N GLU A 496 27.63 38.34 5.44
CA GLU A 496 28.90 38.16 4.72
C GLU A 496 29.44 39.50 4.18
N PHE A 497 28.65 40.25 3.42
CA PHE A 497 29.11 41.41 2.67
C PHE A 497 29.41 42.65 3.53
N LEU A 498 28.92 42.71 4.77
CA LEU A 498 29.40 43.72 5.74
C LEU A 498 30.74 43.34 6.39
N GLY A 499 31.38 42.26 5.93
CA GLY A 499 32.63 41.65 6.40
C GLY A 499 33.83 42.58 6.35
N LYS A 500 34.86 42.31 7.15
CA LYS A 500 36.12 43.06 7.06
C LYS A 500 36.75 42.88 5.68
N SER A 501 36.56 41.70 5.10
CA SER A 501 37.01 41.29 3.77
C SER A 501 36.44 42.13 2.62
N TRP A 502 35.25 42.71 2.78
CA TRP A 502 34.49 43.39 1.73
C TRP A 502 34.48 44.92 1.89
N ARG A 503 35.24 45.47 2.84
CA ARG A 503 35.26 46.91 3.19
C ARG A 503 36.11 47.80 2.28
N HIS A 504 36.87 47.23 1.35
CA HIS A 504 37.69 48.02 0.45
C HIS A 504 36.80 48.74 -0.58
N VAL A 505 37.23 49.92 -1.03
CA VAL A 505 36.48 50.78 -1.95
C VAL A 505 37.09 50.63 -3.35
N PRO A 506 36.32 50.18 -4.37
CA PRO A 506 36.84 50.06 -5.73
C PRO A 506 37.07 51.44 -6.36
N PRO A 507 38.00 51.59 -7.32
CA PRO A 507 38.49 52.88 -7.82
C PRO A 507 37.42 53.79 -8.47
N ASN A 508 36.24 53.25 -8.82
CA ASN A 508 35.14 53.99 -9.46
C ASN A 508 33.92 54.25 -8.55
N SER A 509 34.04 54.07 -7.23
CA SER A 509 32.90 54.21 -6.30
C SER A 509 33.28 54.90 -4.99
N THR A 510 32.28 55.50 -4.31
CA THR A 510 32.39 56.09 -2.97
C THR A 510 31.95 55.15 -1.85
N GLU A 511 31.38 53.99 -2.19
CA GLU A 511 30.86 53.00 -1.24
C GLU A 511 31.74 51.74 -1.16
N PRO A 512 31.78 51.04 0.00
CA PRO A 512 32.50 49.76 0.12
C PRO A 512 32.00 48.72 -0.86
N LEU A 513 32.89 47.85 -1.37
CA LEU A 513 32.54 46.82 -2.35
C LEU A 513 31.36 45.96 -1.89
N GLY A 514 31.34 45.56 -0.62
CA GLY A 514 30.24 44.77 -0.06
C GLY A 514 28.86 45.45 -0.14
N VAL A 515 28.79 46.78 0.04
CA VAL A 515 27.54 47.54 -0.08
C VAL A 515 27.10 47.62 -1.55
N LEU A 516 28.06 47.78 -2.47
CA LEU A 516 27.78 47.76 -3.91
C LEU A 516 27.23 46.41 -4.37
N VAL A 517 27.77 45.30 -3.85
CA VAL A 517 27.25 43.95 -4.16
C VAL A 517 25.81 43.78 -3.65
N LEU A 518 25.52 44.22 -2.42
CA LEU A 518 24.16 44.15 -1.86
C LEU A 518 23.15 44.99 -2.67
N LYS A 519 23.51 46.23 -3.01
CA LYS A 519 22.67 47.12 -3.83
C LYS A 519 22.48 46.58 -5.25
N SER A 520 23.51 46.00 -5.87
CA SER A 520 23.43 45.44 -7.22
C SER A 520 22.39 44.31 -7.35
N ARG A 521 22.06 43.65 -6.24
CA ARG A 521 21.03 42.59 -6.16
C ARG A 521 19.72 43.06 -5.54
N GLY A 522 19.60 44.33 -5.15
CA GLY A 522 18.40 44.88 -4.49
C GLY A 522 18.21 44.39 -3.04
N ILE A 523 19.31 44.01 -2.37
CA ILE A 523 19.33 43.57 -0.96
C ILE A 523 19.55 44.78 -0.05
N PHE A 524 18.89 44.78 1.11
CA PHE A 524 19.02 45.83 2.11
C PHE A 524 20.41 45.84 2.76
N PRO A 525 21.16 46.96 2.70
CA PRO A 525 22.53 47.02 3.19
C PRO A 525 22.64 47.21 4.73
N GLU A 526 21.54 47.46 5.44
CA GLU A 526 21.59 47.80 6.86
C GLU A 526 21.80 46.57 7.76
N ALA A 527 22.70 46.68 8.74
CA ALA A 527 23.11 45.54 9.59
C ALA A 527 21.98 44.95 10.46
N TYR A 528 20.92 45.72 10.78
CA TYR A 528 19.81 45.24 11.61
C TYR A 528 18.94 44.20 10.90
N TRP A 529 18.99 44.12 9.56
CA TRP A 529 18.25 43.13 8.77
C TRP A 529 18.64 41.68 9.11
N PHE A 530 19.84 41.48 9.66
CA PHE A 530 20.24 40.19 10.22
C PHE A 530 19.27 39.72 11.32
N TRP A 531 18.97 40.57 12.31
CA TRP A 531 18.12 40.20 13.44
C TRP A 531 16.64 40.15 13.06
N ILE A 532 16.20 41.02 12.15
CA ILE A 532 14.85 40.92 11.56
C ILE A 532 14.69 39.57 10.86
N GLY A 533 15.70 39.14 10.08
CA GLY A 533 15.64 37.87 9.38
C GLY A 533 15.54 36.67 10.32
N ILE A 534 16.34 36.63 11.38
CA ILE A 534 16.25 35.59 12.43
C ILE A 534 14.88 35.61 13.11
N GLY A 535 14.39 36.77 13.55
CA GLY A 535 13.09 36.90 14.20
C GLY A 535 11.94 36.42 13.31
N ALA A 536 11.97 36.78 12.03
CA ALA A 536 10.97 36.33 11.05
C ALA A 536 11.01 34.81 10.84
N LEU A 537 12.20 34.21 10.65
CA LEU A 537 12.34 32.77 10.44
C LEU A 537 11.86 31.95 11.66
N ILE A 538 12.14 32.42 12.87
CA ILE A 538 11.61 31.82 14.10
C ILE A 538 10.09 31.94 14.13
N GLY A 539 9.54 33.12 13.84
CA GLY A 539 8.09 33.33 13.73
C GLY A 539 7.41 32.38 12.75
N TYR A 540 7.98 32.21 11.55
CA TYR A 540 7.49 31.24 10.55
C TYR A 540 7.57 29.79 11.03
N THR A 541 8.62 29.44 11.77
CA THR A 541 8.75 28.10 12.36
C THR A 541 7.58 27.81 13.31
N PHE A 542 7.24 28.75 14.20
CA PHE A 542 6.07 28.60 15.08
C PHE A 542 4.76 28.57 14.29
N LEU A 543 4.60 29.46 13.30
CA LEU A 543 3.41 29.54 12.47
C LEU A 543 3.12 28.21 11.74
N PHE A 544 4.11 27.63 11.05
CA PHE A 544 3.90 26.39 10.31
C PHE A 544 3.64 25.20 11.23
N ASN A 545 4.30 25.10 12.39
CA ASN A 545 4.01 24.05 13.37
C ASN A 545 2.61 24.21 14.01
N PHE A 546 2.14 25.44 14.21
CA PHE A 546 0.79 25.71 14.67
C PHE A 546 -0.26 25.32 13.62
N LEU A 547 -0.07 25.75 12.37
CA LEU A 547 -0.94 25.39 11.25
C LEU A 547 -0.95 23.87 10.99
N PHE A 548 0.19 23.19 11.16
CA PHE A 548 0.27 21.73 11.11
C PHE A 548 -0.63 21.08 12.17
N THR A 549 -0.59 21.58 13.40
CA THR A 549 -1.46 21.10 14.49
C THR A 549 -2.94 21.31 14.16
N LEU A 550 -3.30 22.47 13.62
CA LEU A 550 -4.68 22.78 13.20
C LEU A 550 -5.15 21.88 12.04
N ALA A 551 -4.30 21.68 11.04
CA ALA A 551 -4.61 20.82 9.90
C ALA A 551 -4.91 19.39 10.36
N LEU A 552 -4.11 18.83 11.27
CA LEU A 552 -4.36 17.51 11.85
C LEU A 552 -5.64 17.43 12.68
N GLN A 553 -6.03 18.52 13.34
CA GLN A 553 -7.22 18.58 14.18
C GLN A 553 -8.53 18.61 13.38
N TYR A 554 -8.55 19.26 12.20
CA TYR A 554 -9.78 19.54 11.46
C TYR A 554 -9.92 18.81 10.12
N LEU A 555 -8.83 18.34 9.51
CA LEU A 555 -8.90 17.63 8.22
C LEU A 555 -9.05 16.13 8.43
N ASP A 556 -9.93 15.51 7.64
CA ASP A 556 -10.15 14.06 7.59
C ASP A 556 -9.44 13.43 6.37
N PRO A 557 -9.24 12.10 6.34
CA PRO A 557 -8.73 11.38 5.16
C PRO A 557 -9.53 11.67 3.89
N PHE A 558 -8.88 11.70 2.71
CA PHE A 558 -9.55 11.94 1.43
C PHE A 558 -10.45 10.78 0.97
N GLU A 559 -10.06 9.54 1.29
CA GLU A 559 -10.77 8.34 0.86
C GLU A 559 -11.45 7.68 2.06
N LYS A 560 -12.74 7.35 1.90
CA LYS A 560 -13.44 6.44 2.81
C LYS A 560 -13.39 5.04 2.18
N PRO A 561 -12.91 4.01 2.89
CA PRO A 561 -12.95 2.66 2.37
C PRO A 561 -14.42 2.25 2.19
N GLN A 562 -14.84 2.11 0.93
CA GLN A 562 -16.15 1.58 0.58
C GLN A 562 -15.95 0.49 -0.45
N ALA A 563 -16.40 -0.72 -0.11
CA ALA A 563 -16.47 -1.81 -1.07
C ALA A 563 -17.52 -1.50 -2.14
N VAL A 564 -17.20 -1.78 -3.40
CA VAL A 564 -18.15 -1.60 -4.51
C VAL A 564 -19.26 -2.64 -4.38
N LEU A 565 -20.48 -2.20 -4.09
CA LEU A 565 -21.68 -3.03 -4.12
C LEU A 565 -22.10 -3.26 -5.59
N SER A 566 -22.51 -4.48 -5.92
CA SER A 566 -22.96 -4.82 -7.27
C SER A 566 -24.26 -4.07 -7.63
N LYS A 567 -24.48 -3.77 -8.92
CA LYS A 567 -25.73 -3.13 -9.39
C LYS A 567 -26.97 -3.96 -9.02
N GLU A 568 -26.84 -5.28 -9.00
CA GLU A 568 -27.90 -6.22 -8.59
C GLU A 568 -28.22 -6.12 -7.10
N SER A 569 -27.22 -6.09 -6.21
CA SER A 569 -27.44 -5.92 -4.76
C SER A 569 -28.01 -4.55 -4.41
N LEU A 570 -27.66 -3.50 -5.16
CA LEU A 570 -28.30 -2.18 -5.05
C LEU A 570 -29.76 -2.20 -5.51
N ALA A 571 -30.05 -2.91 -6.61
CA ALA A 571 -31.42 -3.09 -7.10
C ALA A 571 -32.27 -3.90 -6.10
N GLU A 572 -31.74 -5.00 -5.56
CA GLU A 572 -32.39 -5.81 -4.51
C GLU A 572 -32.70 -4.97 -3.27
N ARG A 573 -31.74 -4.16 -2.79
CA ARG A 573 -31.93 -3.26 -1.64
C ARG A 573 -33.00 -2.20 -1.90
N ASN A 574 -33.13 -1.74 -3.14
CA ASN A 574 -34.17 -0.79 -3.54
C ASN A 574 -35.54 -1.45 -3.64
N VAL A 575 -35.63 -2.69 -4.15
CA VAL A 575 -36.87 -3.48 -4.22
C VAL A 575 -37.39 -3.81 -2.82
N ASN A 576 -36.52 -4.25 -1.91
CA ASN A 576 -36.89 -4.57 -0.52
C ASN A 576 -37.30 -3.34 0.29
N ARG A 577 -36.85 -2.13 -0.10
CA ARG A 577 -37.31 -0.84 0.45
C ARG A 577 -38.63 -0.36 -0.13
N ALA A 578 -38.95 -0.67 -1.39
CA ALA A 578 -40.14 -0.18 -2.07
C ALA A 578 -41.39 -1.04 -1.83
N GLY A 579 -41.24 -2.31 -1.41
CA GLY A 579 -42.36 -3.18 -1.06
C GLY A 579 -43.21 -3.67 -2.25
N GLU A 580 -42.76 -3.44 -3.49
CA GLU A 580 -43.48 -3.90 -4.69
C GLU A 580 -42.91 -5.23 -5.21
N SER A 581 -43.78 -6.25 -5.25
CA SER A 581 -43.53 -7.55 -5.87
C SER A 581 -43.67 -7.47 -7.39
N ILE A 582 -42.60 -7.11 -8.10
CA ILE A 582 -42.54 -7.31 -9.55
C ILE A 582 -41.93 -8.68 -9.84
N GLU A 583 -42.74 -9.58 -10.42
CA GLU A 583 -42.25 -10.81 -11.03
C GLU A 583 -41.23 -10.47 -12.13
N LEU A 584 -39.97 -10.88 -11.94
CA LEU A 584 -38.98 -10.86 -13.02
C LEU A 584 -39.38 -11.88 -14.10
N PRO A 585 -39.24 -11.53 -15.40
CA PRO A 585 -39.69 -12.39 -16.47
C PRO A 585 -38.87 -13.68 -16.51
N LYS A 586 -39.57 -14.81 -16.68
CA LYS A 586 -38.96 -16.14 -16.87
C LYS A 586 -37.87 -16.08 -17.94
N ARG A 587 -36.66 -16.48 -17.56
CA ARG A 587 -35.50 -16.66 -18.45
C ARG A 587 -35.85 -17.70 -19.53
N GLY A 588 -36.08 -17.24 -20.76
CA GLY A 588 -36.28 -18.10 -21.92
C GLY A 588 -36.46 -17.32 -23.22
N ASN A 589 -35.50 -17.46 -24.13
CA ASN A 589 -35.59 -17.20 -25.59
C ASN A 589 -35.70 -15.77 -26.14
N ASN A 590 -34.84 -14.82 -25.74
CA ASN A 590 -34.67 -13.55 -26.47
C ASN A 590 -33.23 -13.31 -27.00
N PHE A 591 -32.61 -14.30 -27.65
CA PHE A 591 -31.29 -14.15 -28.29
C PHE A 591 -31.26 -14.46 -29.80
N LEU A 592 -32.38 -14.29 -30.51
CA LEU A 592 -32.44 -14.48 -31.97
C LEU A 592 -33.27 -13.41 -32.71
N ALA A 593 -33.30 -12.16 -32.22
CA ALA A 593 -33.96 -11.07 -32.95
C ALA A 593 -33.05 -9.85 -33.10
N GLU A 594 -31.94 -10.02 -33.83
CA GLU A 594 -31.26 -8.89 -34.50
C GLU A 594 -30.46 -9.42 -35.70
N ARG A 595 -31.17 -9.96 -36.69
CA ARG A 595 -30.66 -10.19 -38.06
C ARG A 595 -31.83 -10.51 -38.98
N GLY A 596 -32.06 -9.65 -39.98
CA GLY A 596 -32.88 -9.97 -41.14
C GLY A 596 -33.98 -8.97 -41.45
N ILE A 597 -33.64 -7.95 -42.23
CA ILE A 597 -34.58 -7.23 -43.08
C ILE A 597 -34.91 -8.17 -44.24
N ASN A 598 -36.15 -8.67 -44.34
CA ASN A 598 -36.94 -8.75 -45.60
C ASN A 598 -38.21 -9.61 -45.46
N GLU A 599 -39.28 -9.06 -46.05
CA GLU A 599 -40.42 -9.69 -46.74
C GLU A 599 -41.47 -10.51 -45.98
N GLY A 600 -42.75 -10.18 -46.27
CA GLY A 600 -43.74 -11.19 -46.64
C GLY A 600 -44.90 -11.40 -45.67
N GLN A 601 -46.08 -10.94 -46.08
CA GLN A 601 -47.40 -11.21 -45.51
C GLN A 601 -47.77 -12.70 -45.46
N THR A 602 -48.67 -13.07 -44.52
CA THR A 602 -49.78 -14.07 -44.51
C THR A 602 -49.77 -14.93 -43.23
N SER A 603 -50.67 -14.72 -42.26
CA SER A 603 -52.08 -15.12 -42.16
C SER A 603 -52.32 -16.60 -41.77
N VAL A 604 -52.96 -16.80 -40.60
CA VAL A 604 -54.12 -17.71 -40.33
C VAL A 604 -53.89 -19.06 -39.60
N GLN A 605 -54.72 -19.23 -38.54
CA GLN A 605 -55.29 -20.44 -37.86
C GLN A 605 -54.36 -21.39 -37.07
N SER A 606 -54.54 -21.68 -35.77
CA SER A 606 -55.65 -22.09 -34.87
C SER A 606 -55.85 -23.61 -34.73
N SER A 607 -56.14 -24.06 -33.50
CA SER A 607 -56.63 -25.38 -33.01
C SER A 607 -55.52 -26.44 -32.79
N SER A 608 -55.20 -26.96 -31.59
CA SER A 608 -55.93 -27.59 -30.45
C SER A 608 -55.78 -29.11 -30.46
N ALA A 609 -55.46 -29.68 -29.28
CA ALA A 609 -55.68 -31.05 -28.79
C ALA A 609 -54.43 -31.87 -28.39
N GLU A 610 -54.20 -31.86 -27.07
CA GLU A 610 -53.89 -32.97 -26.14
C GLU A 610 -53.16 -34.28 -26.55
N VAL A 611 -52.11 -34.52 -25.74
CA VAL A 611 -51.66 -35.78 -25.10
C VAL A 611 -50.96 -36.84 -25.95
N GLY A 612 -49.64 -36.94 -25.73
CA GLY A 612 -48.81 -38.09 -26.11
C GLY A 612 -47.40 -38.01 -25.54
N ARG A 613 -47.14 -38.84 -24.52
CA ARG A 613 -45.88 -39.09 -23.82
C ARG A 613 -44.61 -39.02 -24.69
N THR A 614 -43.64 -38.20 -24.29
CA THR A 614 -42.20 -38.54 -24.26
C THR A 614 -41.49 -37.67 -23.20
N SER A 615 -41.53 -38.13 -21.96
CA SER A 615 -40.44 -37.88 -21.00
C SER A 615 -39.22 -38.66 -21.48
N ASP A 616 -38.15 -37.97 -21.88
CA ASP A 616 -36.73 -38.40 -21.86
C ASP A 616 -35.93 -37.68 -22.96
N ALA A 617 -35.68 -36.38 -22.80
CA ALA A 617 -34.66 -35.69 -23.61
C ALA A 617 -34.22 -34.34 -23.01
N ASN A 618 -34.15 -34.17 -21.68
CA ASN A 618 -33.70 -32.89 -21.13
C ASN A 618 -32.88 -32.95 -19.84
N GLN A 619 -32.04 -33.97 -19.69
CA GLN A 619 -30.96 -33.96 -18.70
C GLN A 619 -29.58 -34.07 -19.39
N ASN A 620 -28.70 -33.15 -19.00
CA ASN A 620 -27.24 -33.16 -19.19
C ASN A 620 -26.66 -32.87 -20.59
N ARG A 621 -26.78 -31.61 -21.05
CA ARG A 621 -25.64 -31.02 -21.78
C ARG A 621 -24.56 -30.67 -20.76
N LYS A 622 -23.55 -31.55 -20.61
CA LYS A 622 -22.29 -31.19 -19.93
C LYS A 622 -21.76 -29.92 -20.62
N ARG A 623 -21.78 -28.78 -19.92
CA ARG A 623 -21.23 -27.51 -20.42
C ARG A 623 -19.70 -27.63 -20.46
N GLY A 624 -19.18 -28.18 -21.56
CA GLY A 624 -17.75 -28.09 -21.86
C GLY A 624 -17.38 -26.66 -22.21
N MET A 625 -16.18 -26.22 -21.85
CA MET A 625 -15.68 -24.89 -22.24
C MET A 625 -15.44 -24.82 -23.75
N VAL A 626 -15.59 -23.63 -24.34
CA VAL A 626 -15.39 -23.37 -25.78
C VAL A 626 -13.98 -23.72 -26.25
N LEU A 627 -12.95 -23.48 -25.42
CA LEU A 627 -11.58 -23.85 -25.72
C LEU A 627 -11.25 -25.24 -25.16
N PRO A 628 -10.88 -26.22 -26.00
CA PRO A 628 -10.45 -27.52 -25.51
C PRO A 628 -9.11 -27.40 -24.77
N PHE A 629 -8.92 -28.22 -23.75
CA PHE A 629 -7.64 -28.42 -23.08
C PHE A 629 -7.38 -29.92 -22.92
N GLN A 630 -6.10 -30.31 -22.81
CA GLN A 630 -5.73 -31.69 -22.53
C GLN A 630 -5.52 -31.88 -21.03
N PRO A 631 -6.27 -32.77 -20.36
CA PRO A 631 -6.05 -33.06 -18.95
C PRO A 631 -4.69 -33.72 -18.74
N HIS A 632 -3.90 -33.23 -17.78
CA HIS A 632 -2.57 -33.74 -17.48
C HIS A 632 -2.45 -34.10 -16.00
N SER A 633 -1.87 -35.27 -15.70
CA SER A 633 -1.50 -35.66 -14.34
C SER A 633 -0.10 -35.16 -13.97
N LEU A 634 0.13 -34.95 -12.68
CA LEU A 634 1.43 -34.63 -12.10
C LEU A 634 1.79 -35.70 -11.06
N SER A 635 2.92 -36.38 -11.21
CA SER A 635 3.44 -37.31 -10.21
C SER A 635 4.82 -36.87 -9.74
N PHE A 636 5.12 -37.13 -8.48
CA PHE A 636 6.41 -36.82 -7.88
C PHE A 636 6.84 -37.91 -6.91
N ASP A 637 8.12 -38.24 -6.92
CA ASP A 637 8.67 -39.34 -6.15
C ASP A 637 9.95 -38.93 -5.40
N GLU A 638 9.99 -39.26 -4.11
CA GLU A 638 11.11 -39.01 -3.19
C GLU A 638 11.63 -37.56 -3.19
N ILE A 639 10.73 -36.58 -3.25
CA ILE A 639 11.10 -35.16 -3.28
C ILE A 639 11.74 -34.74 -1.95
N ARG A 640 12.98 -34.24 -2.03
CA ARG A 640 13.71 -33.64 -0.91
C ARG A 640 14.11 -32.22 -1.28
N TYR A 641 13.99 -31.32 -0.31
CA TYR A 641 14.40 -29.93 -0.47
C TYR A 641 15.22 -29.50 0.73
N SER A 642 16.41 -28.97 0.44
CA SER A 642 17.34 -28.46 1.45
C SER A 642 17.80 -27.05 1.11
N ILE A 643 17.92 -26.22 2.14
CA ILE A 643 18.49 -24.88 2.07
C ILE A 643 19.75 -24.81 2.92
N ASP A 644 20.65 -23.90 2.58
CA ASP A 644 21.79 -23.61 3.46
C ASP A 644 21.29 -23.01 4.78
N MET A 645 21.93 -23.38 5.90
CA MET A 645 21.49 -22.93 7.21
C MET A 645 21.52 -21.39 7.32
N PRO A 646 20.40 -20.73 7.65
CA PRO A 646 20.35 -19.29 7.86
C PRO A 646 21.35 -18.85 8.94
N GLN A 647 21.99 -17.68 8.74
CA GLN A 647 23.01 -17.16 9.67
C GLN A 647 22.46 -16.95 11.09
N GLU A 648 21.18 -16.58 11.20
CA GLU A 648 20.47 -16.38 12.47
C GLU A 648 20.39 -17.67 13.31
N ILE A 649 20.16 -18.82 12.66
CA ILE A 649 20.01 -20.12 13.32
C ILE A 649 21.38 -20.71 13.67
N LYS A 650 22.43 -20.46 12.86
CA LYS A 650 23.81 -20.82 13.19
C LYS A 650 24.29 -20.17 14.50
N GLY A 651 23.82 -18.95 14.79
CA GLY A 651 24.11 -18.25 16.05
C GLY A 651 23.57 -18.96 17.30
N HIS A 652 22.59 -19.88 17.16
CA HIS A 652 21.96 -20.62 18.25
C HIS A 652 22.62 -21.99 18.51
N GLY A 653 23.80 -22.27 17.96
CA GLY A 653 24.61 -23.46 18.31
C GLY A 653 24.31 -24.73 17.51
N ILE A 654 23.56 -24.66 16.40
CA ILE A 654 23.33 -25.81 15.51
C ILE A 654 24.47 -25.91 14.48
N HIS A 655 25.22 -27.01 14.52
CA HIS A 655 26.42 -27.25 13.69
C HIS A 655 26.14 -27.79 12.29
N GLU A 656 24.88 -28.07 11.93
CA GLU A 656 24.52 -28.53 10.60
C GLU A 656 24.69 -27.41 9.55
N ASN A 657 25.21 -27.76 8.37
CA ASN A 657 25.41 -26.77 7.30
C ASN A 657 24.14 -26.53 6.47
N ARG A 658 23.16 -27.45 6.51
CA ARG A 658 21.95 -27.41 5.69
C ARG A 658 20.72 -27.75 6.51
N LEU A 659 19.63 -27.03 6.29
CA LEU A 659 18.32 -27.31 6.85
C LEU A 659 17.49 -28.03 5.80
N GLN A 660 17.12 -29.29 6.08
CA GLN A 660 16.21 -30.05 5.24
C GLN A 660 14.76 -29.72 5.60
N LEU A 661 14.02 -29.18 4.63
CA LEU A 661 12.62 -28.78 4.82
C LEU A 661 11.62 -29.82 4.34
N LEU A 662 12.00 -30.68 3.37
CA LEU A 662 11.17 -31.78 2.85
C LEU A 662 11.98 -33.09 2.86
N LYS A 663 11.39 -34.17 3.39
CA LYS A 663 12.07 -35.45 3.66
C LYS A 663 11.48 -36.63 2.88
N GLY A 664 11.61 -36.62 1.55
CA GLY A 664 11.27 -37.78 0.71
C GLY A 664 9.77 -37.89 0.46
N MET A 665 9.17 -36.82 -0.06
CA MET A 665 7.73 -36.73 -0.30
C MET A 665 7.34 -37.43 -1.61
N SER A 666 6.30 -38.25 -1.60
CA SER A 666 5.84 -38.99 -2.78
C SER A 666 4.32 -38.88 -2.95
N GLY A 667 3.86 -38.57 -4.16
CA GLY A 667 2.44 -38.38 -4.44
C GLY A 667 2.12 -38.19 -5.92
N ALA A 668 0.83 -38.15 -6.23
CA ALA A 668 0.34 -37.82 -7.56
C ALA A 668 -0.95 -37.01 -7.48
N PHE A 669 -1.16 -36.15 -8.46
CA PHE A 669 -2.37 -35.37 -8.67
C PHE A 669 -2.96 -35.73 -10.03
N THR A 670 -4.24 -36.10 -10.02
CA THR A 670 -4.92 -36.63 -11.20
C THR A 670 -5.96 -35.64 -11.76
N PRO A 671 -6.35 -35.76 -13.03
CA PRO A 671 -7.37 -34.87 -13.60
C PRO A 671 -8.78 -35.10 -13.06
N GLY A 672 -9.53 -34.03 -12.84
CA GLY A 672 -10.90 -34.08 -12.32
C GLY A 672 -10.98 -34.32 -10.81
N VAL A 673 -9.84 -34.33 -10.12
CA VAL A 673 -9.73 -34.54 -8.67
C VAL A 673 -9.27 -33.25 -8.01
N LEU A 674 -9.97 -32.84 -6.95
CA LEU A 674 -9.61 -31.72 -6.10
C LEU A 674 -8.83 -32.24 -4.88
N THR A 675 -7.52 -31.95 -4.85
CA THR A 675 -6.63 -32.40 -3.77
C THR A 675 -6.35 -31.28 -2.76
N ALA A 676 -6.63 -31.53 -1.48
CA ALA A 676 -6.25 -30.66 -0.37
C ALA A 676 -4.82 -30.96 0.11
N LEU A 677 -3.96 -29.95 0.17
CA LEU A 677 -2.66 -30.02 0.84
C LEU A 677 -2.76 -29.38 2.23
N MET A 678 -2.73 -30.21 3.28
CA MET A 678 -2.92 -29.76 4.66
C MET A 678 -1.76 -30.15 5.57
N GLY A 679 -1.70 -29.51 6.73
CA GLY A 679 -0.67 -29.72 7.74
C GLY A 679 -0.51 -28.47 8.61
N VAL A 680 0.15 -28.62 9.76
CA VAL A 680 0.42 -27.49 10.66
C VAL A 680 1.28 -26.41 10.00
N THR A 681 1.25 -25.19 10.54
CA THR A 681 2.14 -24.11 10.08
C THR A 681 3.60 -24.54 10.22
N GLY A 682 4.42 -24.32 9.20
CA GLY A 682 5.82 -24.78 9.18
C GLY A 682 6.04 -26.23 8.72
N ALA A 683 4.99 -26.99 8.41
CA ALA A 683 5.12 -28.37 7.88
C ALA A 683 5.71 -28.48 6.46
N GLY A 684 5.93 -27.36 5.77
CA GLY A 684 6.49 -27.35 4.41
C GLY A 684 5.47 -27.37 3.26
N LYS A 685 4.18 -27.04 3.52
CA LYS A 685 3.10 -26.99 2.51
C LYS A 685 3.43 -26.11 1.29
N THR A 686 3.62 -24.81 1.52
CA THR A 686 3.98 -23.85 0.46
C THR A 686 5.32 -24.18 -0.17
N THR A 687 6.28 -24.70 0.62
CA THR A 687 7.57 -25.18 0.09
C THR A 687 7.40 -26.31 -0.92
N LEU A 688 6.58 -27.32 -0.61
CA LEU A 688 6.27 -28.41 -1.53
C LEU A 688 5.56 -27.88 -2.78
N MET A 689 4.55 -27.04 -2.61
CA MET A 689 3.82 -26.45 -3.74
C MET A 689 4.74 -25.62 -4.66
N ASP A 690 5.63 -24.80 -4.10
CA ASP A 690 6.58 -23.99 -4.87
C ASP A 690 7.62 -24.85 -5.60
N VAL A 691 8.08 -25.95 -5.00
CA VAL A 691 8.98 -26.91 -5.65
C VAL A 691 8.26 -27.59 -6.83
N LEU A 692 7.03 -28.05 -6.63
CA LEU A 692 6.22 -28.68 -7.67
C LEU A 692 5.83 -27.71 -8.79
N ALA A 693 5.57 -26.44 -8.47
CA ALA A 693 5.33 -25.38 -9.45
C ALA A 693 6.62 -24.88 -10.14
N GLY A 694 7.79 -25.15 -9.55
CA GLY A 694 9.11 -24.70 -10.02
C GLY A 694 9.39 -23.23 -9.78
N ARG A 695 8.86 -22.67 -8.69
CA ARG A 695 9.06 -21.30 -8.25
C ARG A 695 10.26 -21.14 -7.30
N LYS A 696 10.72 -22.22 -6.64
CA LYS A 696 11.97 -22.18 -5.85
C LYS A 696 13.20 -22.20 -6.76
N THR A 697 13.94 -21.09 -6.77
CA THR A 697 15.19 -20.94 -7.53
C THR A 697 16.45 -21.10 -6.68
N GLY A 698 16.32 -21.10 -5.35
CA GLY A 698 17.40 -21.37 -4.39
C GLY A 698 17.24 -22.74 -3.73
N GLY A 699 18.31 -23.23 -3.09
CA GLY A 699 18.34 -24.56 -2.45
C GLY A 699 18.61 -25.71 -3.43
N GLN A 700 18.73 -26.93 -2.88
CA GLN A 700 18.90 -28.15 -3.67
C GLN A 700 17.60 -28.97 -3.63
N ILE A 701 17.10 -29.32 -4.82
CA ILE A 701 15.92 -30.18 -5.02
C ILE A 701 16.44 -31.54 -5.49
N GLU A 702 16.08 -32.60 -4.77
CA GLU A 702 16.32 -34.00 -5.16
C GLU A 702 14.98 -34.72 -5.35
N GLY A 703 14.98 -35.82 -6.11
CA GLY A 703 13.79 -36.59 -6.47
C GLY A 703 13.36 -36.39 -7.93
N SER A 704 12.21 -36.94 -8.31
CA SER A 704 11.71 -36.87 -9.69
C SER A 704 10.30 -36.27 -9.75
N ILE A 705 10.06 -35.42 -10.75
CA ILE A 705 8.73 -34.83 -11.02
C ILE A 705 8.40 -35.13 -12.48
N MET A 706 7.26 -35.78 -12.71
CA MET A 706 6.78 -36.23 -14.01
C MET A 706 5.42 -35.61 -14.32
N ILE A 707 5.22 -35.21 -15.58
CA ILE A 707 3.95 -34.70 -16.12
C ILE A 707 3.45 -35.70 -17.15
N SER A 708 2.35 -36.41 -16.85
CA SER A 708 1.76 -37.43 -17.74
C SER A 708 2.77 -38.45 -18.29
N GLY A 709 3.73 -38.87 -17.47
CA GLY A 709 4.77 -39.83 -17.81
C GLY A 709 6.08 -39.27 -18.39
N TYR A 710 6.19 -37.95 -18.58
CA TYR A 710 7.41 -37.29 -19.05
C TYR A 710 8.08 -36.45 -17.97
N PRO A 711 9.43 -36.34 -17.94
CA PRO A 711 10.13 -35.48 -16.99
C PRO A 711 9.70 -34.01 -17.12
N LYS A 712 9.44 -33.36 -15.98
CA LYS A 712 9.02 -31.96 -15.94
C LYS A 712 10.10 -31.03 -16.51
N LYS A 713 9.76 -30.31 -17.59
CA LYS A 713 10.53 -29.17 -18.12
C LYS A 713 9.84 -27.87 -17.72
N GLN A 714 10.54 -26.99 -16.99
CA GLN A 714 9.91 -25.80 -16.40
C GLN A 714 9.33 -24.83 -17.44
N GLU A 715 9.99 -24.66 -18.59
CA GLU A 715 9.57 -23.71 -19.62
C GLU A 715 8.25 -24.10 -20.29
N THR A 716 8.05 -25.39 -20.57
CA THR A 716 6.81 -25.90 -21.18
C THR A 716 5.72 -26.08 -20.14
N PHE A 717 6.07 -26.49 -18.92
CA PHE A 717 5.14 -26.62 -17.81
C PHE A 717 4.43 -25.30 -17.48
N ALA A 718 5.18 -24.18 -17.44
CA ALA A 718 4.61 -22.86 -17.14
C ALA A 718 3.48 -22.43 -18.09
N ARG A 719 3.42 -22.98 -19.32
CA ARG A 719 2.34 -22.68 -20.29
C ARG A 719 1.04 -23.45 -20.02
N ILE A 720 1.11 -24.57 -19.32
CA ILE A 720 -0.05 -25.43 -19.01
C ILE A 720 -0.43 -25.40 -17.52
N SER A 721 0.36 -24.73 -16.69
CA SER A 721 0.10 -24.56 -15.26
C SER A 721 -0.41 -23.16 -14.92
N GLY A 722 -1.42 -23.08 -14.05
CA GLY A 722 -1.82 -21.84 -13.36
C GLY A 722 -1.35 -21.86 -11.90
N TYR A 723 -1.01 -20.71 -11.34
CA TYR A 723 -0.64 -20.58 -9.93
C TYR A 723 -1.32 -19.36 -9.32
N CYS A 724 -2.30 -19.59 -8.44
CA CYS A 724 -2.93 -18.54 -7.66
C CYS A 724 -2.12 -18.30 -6.39
N GLU A 725 -1.47 -17.14 -6.28
CA GLU A 725 -0.71 -16.74 -5.11
C GLU A 725 -1.61 -16.40 -3.91
N GLN A 726 -1.06 -16.50 -2.70
CA GLN A 726 -1.77 -16.10 -1.48
C GLN A 726 -2.14 -14.61 -1.48
N THR A 727 -1.28 -13.74 -2.02
CA THR A 727 -1.52 -12.28 -2.12
C THR A 727 -2.12 -11.90 -3.46
N ASP A 728 -3.34 -11.37 -3.45
CA ASP A 728 -4.07 -11.00 -4.67
C ASP A 728 -3.63 -9.63 -5.23
N ILE A 729 -2.52 -9.62 -5.97
CA ILE A 729 -1.97 -8.40 -6.58
C ILE A 729 -2.47 -8.24 -8.02
N HIS A 730 -3.14 -7.11 -8.29
CA HIS A 730 -3.69 -6.75 -9.60
C HIS A 730 -3.55 -5.24 -9.84
N SER A 731 -3.54 -4.80 -11.10
CA SER A 731 -3.53 -3.36 -11.43
C SER A 731 -4.84 -2.70 -10.92
N PRO A 732 -4.76 -1.59 -10.16
CA PRO A 732 -5.94 -1.03 -9.47
C PRO A 732 -6.92 -0.29 -10.39
N HIS A 733 -6.45 0.30 -11.49
CA HIS A 733 -7.24 1.17 -12.36
C HIS A 733 -7.88 0.46 -13.57
N VAL A 734 -7.79 -0.88 -13.62
CA VAL A 734 -8.46 -1.70 -14.65
C VAL A 734 -9.70 -2.35 -14.07
N THR A 735 -10.64 -2.73 -14.94
CA THR A 735 -11.84 -3.48 -14.56
C THR A 735 -11.58 -4.98 -14.47
N VAL A 736 -12.51 -5.72 -13.87
CA VAL A 736 -12.53 -7.19 -13.86
C VAL A 736 -12.40 -7.74 -15.29
N TYR A 737 -13.27 -7.30 -16.20
CA TYR A 737 -13.26 -7.79 -17.59
C TYR A 737 -11.94 -7.48 -18.33
N GLU A 738 -11.40 -6.28 -18.15
CA GLU A 738 -10.15 -5.88 -18.79
C GLU A 738 -8.94 -6.66 -18.26
N SER A 739 -8.94 -7.00 -16.96
CA SER A 739 -7.92 -7.85 -16.36
C SER A 739 -7.91 -9.25 -17.00
N LEU A 740 -9.10 -9.82 -17.22
CA LEU A 740 -9.27 -11.10 -17.91
C LEU A 740 -8.87 -10.99 -19.38
N LEU A 741 -9.29 -9.94 -20.08
CA LEU A 741 -8.93 -9.69 -21.48
C LEU A 741 -7.42 -9.54 -21.67
N TYR A 742 -6.76 -8.84 -20.75
CA TYR A 742 -5.30 -8.68 -20.76
C TYR A 742 -4.59 -10.02 -20.57
N SER A 743 -5.03 -10.83 -19.60
CA SER A 743 -4.50 -12.19 -19.38
C SER A 743 -4.71 -13.10 -20.59
N ALA A 744 -5.93 -13.13 -21.13
CA ALA A 744 -6.29 -13.86 -22.33
C ALA A 744 -5.39 -13.50 -23.51
N TRP A 745 -5.20 -12.20 -23.75
CA TRP A 745 -4.44 -11.73 -24.90
C TRP A 745 -2.99 -12.20 -24.84
N LEU A 746 -2.36 -12.20 -23.65
CA LEU A 746 -0.95 -12.53 -23.49
C LEU A 746 -0.68 -14.03 -23.37
N ARG A 747 -1.61 -14.80 -22.80
CA ARG A 747 -1.39 -16.23 -22.48
C ARG A 747 -2.02 -17.19 -23.48
N LEU A 748 -3.10 -16.81 -24.16
CA LEU A 748 -3.70 -17.68 -25.19
C LEU A 748 -2.88 -17.70 -26.49
N PRO A 749 -2.93 -18.81 -27.24
CA PRO A 749 -2.27 -18.92 -28.54
C PRO A 749 -2.76 -17.90 -29.58
N LEU A 750 -1.93 -17.61 -30.58
CA LEU A 750 -2.22 -16.65 -31.66
C LEU A 750 -3.37 -17.12 -32.57
N GLU A 751 -3.59 -18.43 -32.63
CA GLU A 751 -4.61 -19.08 -33.46
C GLU A 751 -6.04 -18.82 -32.95
N VAL A 752 -6.18 -18.39 -31.68
CA VAL A 752 -7.49 -18.09 -31.09
C VAL A 752 -7.95 -16.70 -31.52
N ASP A 753 -9.04 -16.66 -32.29
CA ASP A 753 -9.66 -15.43 -32.78
C ASP A 753 -10.25 -14.60 -31.63
N THR A 754 -10.47 -13.31 -31.90
CA THR A 754 -10.93 -12.36 -30.89
C THR A 754 -12.36 -12.62 -30.43
N ALA A 755 -13.22 -13.20 -31.26
CA ALA A 755 -14.59 -13.53 -30.87
C ALA A 755 -14.61 -14.74 -29.93
N THR A 756 -13.88 -15.82 -30.27
CA THR A 756 -13.71 -16.99 -29.40
C THR A 756 -13.06 -16.62 -28.08
N ARG A 757 -12.05 -15.74 -28.09
CA ARG A 757 -11.43 -15.22 -26.87
C ARG A 757 -12.44 -14.53 -25.96
N LYS A 758 -13.30 -13.67 -26.52
CA LYS A 758 -14.33 -12.97 -25.74
C LYS A 758 -15.37 -13.94 -25.18
N MET A 759 -15.85 -14.88 -26.00
CA MET A 759 -16.77 -15.94 -25.54
C MET A 759 -16.17 -16.74 -24.39
N PHE A 760 -14.89 -17.11 -24.50
CA PHE A 760 -14.19 -17.82 -23.44
C PHE A 760 -14.08 -17.00 -22.14
N ILE A 761 -13.84 -15.69 -22.23
CA ILE A 761 -13.83 -14.80 -21.05
C ILE A 761 -15.21 -14.76 -20.38
N GLU A 762 -16.30 -14.68 -21.15
CA GLU A 762 -17.66 -14.72 -20.59
C GLU A 762 -17.92 -16.05 -19.86
N GLU A 763 -17.52 -17.18 -20.46
CA GLU A 763 -17.66 -18.49 -19.81
C GLU A 763 -16.87 -18.58 -18.51
N VAL A 764 -15.64 -18.06 -18.47
CA VAL A 764 -14.85 -18.04 -17.24
C VAL A 764 -15.48 -17.13 -16.19
N MET A 765 -15.98 -15.94 -16.57
CA MET A 765 -16.69 -15.04 -15.65
C MET A 765 -17.95 -15.70 -15.07
N ASP A 766 -18.71 -16.44 -15.88
CA ASP A 766 -19.87 -17.19 -15.42
C ASP A 766 -19.46 -18.35 -14.50
N LEU A 767 -18.36 -19.06 -14.81
CA LEU A 767 -17.84 -20.16 -13.99
C LEU A 767 -17.43 -19.72 -12.58
N VAL A 768 -16.81 -18.53 -12.48
CA VAL A 768 -16.38 -17.92 -11.22
C VAL A 768 -17.41 -16.93 -10.63
N GLU A 769 -18.60 -16.83 -11.22
CA GLU A 769 -19.68 -15.95 -10.77
C GLU A 769 -19.31 -14.45 -10.67
N LEU A 770 -18.45 -13.95 -11.55
CA LEU A 770 -18.00 -12.54 -11.61
C LEU A 770 -18.78 -11.66 -12.60
N THR A 771 -19.78 -12.21 -13.29
CA THR A 771 -20.51 -11.53 -14.38
C THR A 771 -21.15 -10.20 -13.94
N SER A 772 -21.65 -10.11 -12.69
CA SER A 772 -22.23 -8.87 -12.14
C SER A 772 -21.19 -7.78 -11.82
N LEU A 773 -19.92 -8.16 -11.72
CA LEU A 773 -18.77 -7.28 -11.40
C LEU A 773 -17.91 -6.97 -12.63
N ARG A 774 -18.37 -7.33 -13.84
CA ARG A 774 -17.66 -7.14 -15.11
C ARG A 774 -16.97 -5.77 -15.25
N GLU A 775 -17.69 -4.70 -14.95
CA GLU A 775 -17.24 -3.31 -15.10
C GLU A 775 -16.67 -2.71 -13.80
N ALA A 776 -16.64 -3.46 -12.70
CA ALA A 776 -16.14 -2.98 -11.43
C ALA A 776 -14.61 -2.78 -11.51
N LEU A 777 -14.12 -1.66 -10.98
CA LEU A 777 -12.69 -1.39 -10.85
C LEU A 777 -12.08 -2.28 -9.76
N VAL A 778 -10.89 -2.80 -10.05
CA VAL A 778 -10.19 -3.70 -9.15
C VAL A 778 -9.79 -2.99 -7.85
N GLY A 779 -9.22 -1.78 -7.94
CA GLY A 779 -8.80 -0.98 -6.79
C GLY A 779 -7.60 -1.54 -6.02
N LEU A 780 -7.12 -0.76 -5.04
CA LEU A 780 -6.00 -1.11 -4.17
C LEU A 780 -6.48 -2.01 -3.01
N PRO A 781 -5.76 -3.12 -2.70
CA PRO A 781 -6.12 -4.03 -1.61
C PRO A 781 -6.33 -3.30 -0.27
N GLY A 782 -7.47 -3.54 0.37
CA GLY A 782 -7.80 -2.97 1.69
C GLY A 782 -8.16 -1.49 1.71
N VAL A 783 -8.11 -0.79 0.56
CA VAL A 783 -8.42 0.64 0.45
C VAL A 783 -9.71 0.86 -0.34
N ASN A 784 -9.78 0.34 -1.58
CA ASN A 784 -10.92 0.58 -2.48
C ASN A 784 -11.09 -0.53 -3.53
N GLY A 785 -12.21 -0.49 -4.26
CA GLY A 785 -12.52 -1.41 -5.35
C GLY A 785 -13.17 -2.71 -4.89
N LEU A 786 -12.62 -3.84 -5.36
CA LEU A 786 -13.14 -5.18 -5.08
C LEU A 786 -12.87 -5.61 -3.64
N SER A 787 -13.85 -6.32 -3.06
CA SER A 787 -13.67 -7.02 -1.78
C SER A 787 -12.60 -8.12 -1.88
N THR A 788 -12.11 -8.61 -0.75
CA THR A 788 -11.11 -9.70 -0.70
C THR A 788 -11.60 -10.95 -1.42
N GLU A 789 -12.86 -11.33 -1.19
CA GLU A 789 -13.56 -12.45 -1.84
C GLU A 789 -13.60 -12.29 -3.37
N GLN A 790 -14.07 -11.14 -3.85
CA GLN A 790 -14.18 -10.84 -5.27
C GLN A 790 -12.81 -10.82 -5.95
N ARG A 791 -11.79 -10.31 -5.23
CA ARG A 791 -10.41 -10.26 -5.71
C ARG A 791 -9.78 -11.65 -5.78
N LYS A 792 -10.04 -12.54 -4.82
CA LYS A 792 -9.64 -13.96 -4.87
C LYS A 792 -10.24 -14.65 -6.09
N ARG A 793 -11.53 -14.47 -6.36
CA ARG A 793 -12.18 -14.98 -7.58
C ARG A 793 -11.58 -14.39 -8.84
N LEU A 794 -11.22 -13.10 -8.84
CA LEU A 794 -10.51 -12.49 -9.97
C LEU A 794 -9.13 -13.11 -10.18
N THR A 795 -8.37 -13.39 -9.11
CA THR A 795 -7.08 -14.11 -9.21
C THR A 795 -7.27 -15.47 -9.86
N ILE A 796 -8.25 -16.25 -9.41
CA ILE A 796 -8.60 -17.55 -10.01
C ILE A 796 -8.96 -17.39 -11.49
N ALA A 797 -9.84 -16.43 -11.83
CA ALA A 797 -10.27 -16.18 -13.20
C ALA A 797 -9.11 -15.76 -14.11
N VAL A 798 -8.19 -14.89 -13.65
CA VAL A 798 -7.01 -14.46 -14.42
C VAL A 798 -6.10 -15.64 -14.78
N GLU A 799 -5.96 -16.62 -13.89
CA GLU A 799 -5.20 -17.84 -14.16
C GLU A 799 -5.99 -18.81 -15.07
N LEU A 800 -7.31 -18.93 -14.88
CA LEU A 800 -8.18 -19.82 -15.69
C LEU A 800 -8.28 -19.39 -17.15
N VAL A 801 -8.25 -18.09 -17.43
CA VAL A 801 -8.31 -17.54 -18.78
C VAL A 801 -7.07 -17.93 -19.63
N ALA A 802 -6.00 -18.42 -19.01
CA ALA A 802 -4.88 -19.03 -19.73
C ALA A 802 -5.18 -20.45 -20.26
N ASN A 803 -6.38 -21.00 -19.97
CA ASN A 803 -6.79 -22.37 -20.23
C ASN A 803 -5.79 -23.43 -19.68
N PRO A 804 -5.36 -23.35 -18.41
CA PRO A 804 -4.38 -24.28 -17.84
C PRO A 804 -4.99 -25.68 -17.62
N SER A 805 -4.14 -26.71 -17.64
CA SER A 805 -4.51 -28.10 -17.34
C SER A 805 -4.31 -28.44 -15.86
N ILE A 806 -3.28 -27.85 -15.24
CA ILE A 806 -2.92 -28.04 -13.82
C ILE A 806 -2.99 -26.68 -13.13
N ILE A 807 -3.64 -26.59 -11.98
CA ILE A 807 -3.79 -25.34 -11.23
C ILE A 807 -3.35 -25.56 -9.78
N PHE A 808 -2.42 -24.75 -9.32
CA PHE A 808 -2.05 -24.64 -7.91
C PHE A 808 -2.76 -23.42 -7.31
N MET A 809 -3.37 -23.58 -6.15
CA MET A 809 -3.98 -22.48 -5.42
C MET A 809 -3.41 -22.43 -4.01
N ASP A 810 -2.63 -21.40 -3.71
CA ASP A 810 -2.05 -21.23 -2.38
C ASP A 810 -3.05 -20.49 -1.48
N GLU A 811 -3.66 -21.23 -0.56
CA GLU A 811 -4.67 -20.77 0.41
C GLU A 811 -5.79 -19.93 -0.23
N PRO A 812 -6.65 -20.52 -1.09
CA PRO A 812 -7.73 -19.80 -1.77
C PRO A 812 -8.77 -19.24 -0.80
N THR A 813 -8.87 -19.78 0.42
CA THR A 813 -9.80 -19.35 1.47
C THR A 813 -9.17 -18.42 2.52
N SER A 814 -7.88 -18.05 2.38
CA SER A 814 -7.20 -17.19 3.36
C SER A 814 -7.80 -15.78 3.39
N GLY A 815 -8.00 -15.22 4.58
CA GLY A 815 -8.51 -13.85 4.72
C GLY A 815 -9.98 -13.68 4.34
N LEU A 816 -10.69 -14.79 4.12
CA LEU A 816 -12.11 -14.84 3.83
C LEU A 816 -12.87 -15.38 5.04
N ASP A 817 -14.09 -14.93 5.19
CA ASP A 817 -15.06 -15.56 6.08
C ASP A 817 -15.60 -16.88 5.48
N ALA A 818 -16.39 -17.65 6.24
CA ALA A 818 -16.83 -18.97 5.77
C ALA A 818 -17.76 -18.91 4.53
N ARG A 819 -18.52 -17.82 4.34
CA ARG A 819 -19.44 -17.67 3.19
C ARG A 819 -18.66 -17.35 1.93
N ALA A 820 -17.80 -16.35 2.02
CA ALA A 820 -16.86 -15.94 0.99
C ALA A 820 -15.95 -17.11 0.61
N ALA A 821 -15.45 -17.86 1.59
CA ALA A 821 -14.68 -19.08 1.38
C ALA A 821 -15.51 -20.16 0.68
N ALA A 822 -16.77 -20.37 1.07
CA ALA A 822 -17.67 -21.33 0.40
C ALA A 822 -17.97 -20.93 -1.05
N ILE A 823 -18.20 -19.64 -1.32
CA ILE A 823 -18.38 -19.11 -2.68
C ILE A 823 -17.11 -19.36 -3.51
N VAL A 824 -15.93 -19.01 -2.98
CA VAL A 824 -14.65 -19.27 -3.66
C VAL A 824 -14.47 -20.78 -3.88
N MET A 825 -14.70 -21.62 -2.87
CA MET A 825 -14.56 -23.07 -2.99
C MET A 825 -15.55 -23.70 -3.98
N ARG A 826 -16.76 -23.14 -4.10
CA ARG A 826 -17.70 -23.51 -5.16
C ARG A 826 -17.12 -23.20 -6.54
N THR A 827 -16.50 -22.05 -6.72
CA THR A 827 -15.81 -21.73 -8.00
C THR A 827 -14.63 -22.65 -8.28
N VAL A 828 -13.88 -23.04 -7.25
CA VAL A 828 -12.80 -24.05 -7.35
C VAL A 828 -13.36 -25.42 -7.73
N ARG A 829 -14.46 -25.86 -7.12
CA ARG A 829 -15.15 -27.12 -7.44
C ARG A 829 -15.64 -27.12 -8.89
N ASN A 830 -16.33 -26.06 -9.30
CA ASN A 830 -16.79 -25.87 -10.68
C ASN A 830 -15.60 -25.96 -11.67
N THR A 831 -14.44 -25.42 -11.30
CA THR A 831 -13.22 -25.50 -12.11
C THR A 831 -12.71 -26.93 -12.24
N VAL A 832 -12.68 -27.70 -11.16
CA VAL A 832 -12.23 -29.11 -11.18
C VAL A 832 -13.17 -29.94 -12.05
N ASP A 833 -14.48 -29.70 -11.96
CA ASP A 833 -15.52 -30.43 -12.70
C ASP A 833 -15.41 -30.26 -14.23
N THR A 834 -14.65 -29.26 -14.70
CA THR A 834 -14.28 -29.15 -16.12
C THR A 834 -13.28 -30.23 -16.58
N GLY A 835 -12.67 -30.99 -15.65
CA GLY A 835 -11.69 -32.05 -15.91
C GLY A 835 -10.23 -31.63 -15.64
N ARG A 836 -10.00 -30.54 -14.91
CA ARG A 836 -8.66 -30.03 -14.57
C ARG A 836 -8.07 -30.71 -13.35
N THR A 837 -6.74 -30.71 -13.23
CA THR A 837 -6.06 -31.09 -11.98
C THR A 837 -5.90 -29.85 -11.13
N VAL A 838 -6.51 -29.85 -9.93
CA VAL A 838 -6.43 -28.70 -9.02
C VAL A 838 -5.92 -29.15 -7.67
N VAL A 839 -4.91 -28.43 -7.17
CA VAL A 839 -4.31 -28.66 -5.86
C VAL A 839 -4.35 -27.36 -5.10
N CYS A 840 -4.88 -27.38 -3.88
CA CYS A 840 -4.86 -26.20 -3.04
C CYS A 840 -4.36 -26.48 -1.62
N THR A 841 -3.60 -25.55 -1.07
CA THR A 841 -3.28 -25.54 0.36
C THR A 841 -4.46 -24.97 1.13
N ILE A 842 -4.84 -25.62 2.23
CA ILE A 842 -5.85 -25.09 3.13
C ILE A 842 -5.41 -25.22 4.59
N HIS A 843 -5.70 -24.18 5.36
CA HIS A 843 -5.52 -24.12 6.80
C HIS A 843 -6.89 -24.22 7.46
N GLN A 844 -7.20 -25.38 8.07
CA GLN A 844 -8.43 -25.65 8.84
C GLN A 844 -9.78 -25.22 8.19
N PRO A 845 -10.28 -25.98 7.19
CA PRO A 845 -11.58 -25.69 6.57
C PRO A 845 -12.78 -26.02 7.47
N SER A 846 -13.92 -25.41 7.18
CA SER A 846 -15.23 -25.84 7.70
C SER A 846 -15.60 -27.23 7.17
N ILE A 847 -16.59 -27.88 7.80
CA ILE A 847 -17.05 -29.22 7.42
C ILE A 847 -17.49 -29.24 5.95
N ASP A 848 -18.27 -28.24 5.52
CA ASP A 848 -18.79 -28.15 4.14
C ASP A 848 -17.66 -27.95 3.11
N ILE A 849 -16.65 -27.14 3.43
CA ILE A 849 -15.49 -26.95 2.55
C ILE A 849 -14.64 -28.22 2.51
N PHE A 850 -14.47 -28.90 3.65
CA PHE A 850 -13.67 -30.11 3.72
C PHE A 850 -14.31 -31.28 2.95
N ASP A 851 -15.64 -31.42 3.04
CA ASP A 851 -16.40 -32.42 2.31
C ASP A 851 -16.40 -32.18 0.77
N ALA A 852 -16.01 -30.99 0.30
CA ALA A 852 -15.86 -30.69 -1.13
C ALA A 852 -14.57 -31.28 -1.76
N PHE A 853 -13.61 -31.72 -0.93
CA PHE A 853 -12.35 -32.32 -1.38
C PHE A 853 -12.50 -33.80 -1.71
N ASP A 854 -11.85 -34.22 -2.79
CA ASP A 854 -11.82 -35.63 -3.21
C ASP A 854 -10.67 -36.38 -2.49
N GLU A 855 -9.51 -35.73 -2.41
CA GLU A 855 -8.28 -36.29 -1.85
C GLU A 855 -7.62 -35.33 -0.85
N LEU A 856 -6.90 -35.91 0.12
CA LEU A 856 -6.11 -35.19 1.10
C LEU A 856 -4.66 -35.63 1.03
N PHE A 857 -3.74 -34.66 1.09
CA PHE A 857 -2.31 -34.85 1.26
C PHE A 857 -1.87 -34.12 2.54
N LEU A 858 -1.57 -34.88 3.60
CA LEU A 858 -1.34 -34.36 4.95
C LEU A 858 0.15 -34.43 5.34
N LEU A 859 0.68 -33.29 5.77
CA LEU A 859 2.05 -33.09 6.23
C LEU A 859 2.10 -32.87 7.74
N LYS A 860 3.11 -33.46 8.39
CA LYS A 860 3.46 -33.11 9.78
C LYS A 860 4.65 -32.15 9.84
N LEU A 861 4.87 -31.57 11.03
CA LEU A 861 6.03 -30.71 11.29
C LEU A 861 7.32 -31.48 11.00
N GLY A 862 8.26 -30.86 10.27
CA GLY A 862 9.51 -31.51 9.85
C GLY A 862 9.52 -32.04 8.41
N GLY A 863 8.45 -31.79 7.64
CA GLY A 863 8.43 -32.04 6.19
C GLY A 863 8.24 -33.50 5.81
N GLU A 864 7.42 -34.22 6.59
CA GLU A 864 7.11 -35.64 6.41
C GLU A 864 5.62 -35.86 6.14
N GLN A 865 5.33 -36.88 5.33
CA GLN A 865 3.98 -37.29 4.96
C GLN A 865 3.39 -38.24 5.99
N ILE A 866 2.15 -38.00 6.40
CA ILE A 866 1.43 -38.88 7.35
C ILE A 866 0.14 -39.47 6.78
N TYR A 867 -0.39 -38.87 5.71
CA TYR A 867 -1.53 -39.39 4.96
C TYR A 867 -1.49 -38.84 3.53
N ALA A 868 -1.79 -39.68 2.54
CA ALA A 868 -2.21 -39.20 1.23
C ALA A 868 -3.19 -40.18 0.59
N GLY A 869 -4.37 -39.71 0.21
CA GLY A 869 -5.38 -40.55 -0.42
C GLY A 869 -6.79 -39.95 -0.38
N PRO A 870 -7.80 -40.74 -0.80
CA PRO A 870 -9.18 -40.26 -0.92
C PRO A 870 -9.87 -40.14 0.43
N LEU A 871 -10.56 -39.02 0.65
CA LEU A 871 -11.33 -38.76 1.89
C LEU A 871 -12.53 -39.70 2.03
N GLY A 872 -13.16 -40.05 0.92
CA GLY A 872 -14.40 -40.84 0.88
C GLY A 872 -15.63 -40.04 1.32
N PRO A 873 -16.85 -40.62 1.20
CA PRO A 873 -18.07 -39.93 1.59
C PRO A 873 -18.01 -39.49 3.06
N HIS A 874 -18.24 -38.21 3.31
CA HIS A 874 -18.18 -37.62 4.65
C HIS A 874 -16.87 -37.93 5.41
N CYS A 875 -15.75 -37.96 4.68
CA CYS A 875 -14.43 -38.21 5.22
C CYS A 875 -14.25 -39.58 5.91
N SER A 876 -15.09 -40.58 5.58
CA SER A 876 -15.09 -41.86 6.29
C SER A 876 -13.78 -42.64 6.17
N ASN A 877 -13.04 -42.49 5.08
CA ASN A 877 -11.78 -43.23 4.89
C ASN A 877 -10.66 -42.63 5.74
N LEU A 878 -10.64 -41.30 5.87
CA LEU A 878 -9.72 -40.57 6.74
C LEU A 878 -9.95 -40.96 8.21
N ILE A 879 -11.21 -40.92 8.66
CA ILE A 879 -11.58 -41.25 10.04
C ILE A 879 -11.18 -42.69 10.35
N LYS A 880 -11.54 -43.64 9.49
CA LYS A 880 -11.17 -45.06 9.66
C LYS A 880 -9.65 -45.28 9.70
N TYR A 881 -8.88 -44.53 8.92
CA TYR A 881 -7.42 -44.65 8.91
C TYR A 881 -6.81 -44.27 10.27
N PHE A 882 -7.21 -43.13 10.83
CA PHE A 882 -6.68 -42.68 12.13
C PHE A 882 -7.29 -43.47 13.30
N GLU A 883 -8.58 -43.84 13.26
CA GLU A 883 -9.19 -44.67 14.30
C GLU A 883 -8.61 -46.10 14.36
N ALA A 884 -7.99 -46.58 13.28
CA ALA A 884 -7.29 -47.86 13.27
C ALA A 884 -5.93 -47.83 14.00
N ILE A 885 -5.43 -46.66 14.40
CA ILE A 885 -4.19 -46.51 15.16
C ILE A 885 -4.51 -46.60 16.65
N ASP A 886 -3.84 -47.52 17.35
CA ASP A 886 -4.04 -47.74 18.78
C ASP A 886 -3.77 -46.46 19.60
N GLY A 887 -4.72 -46.11 20.48
CA GLY A 887 -4.62 -44.96 21.39
C GLY A 887 -5.28 -43.67 20.88
N ILE A 888 -5.79 -43.63 19.64
CA ILE A 888 -6.51 -42.46 19.11
C ILE A 888 -8.00 -42.48 19.56
N PRO A 889 -8.53 -41.38 20.14
CA PRO A 889 -9.93 -41.31 20.53
C PRO A 889 -10.85 -41.19 19.31
N LYS A 890 -12.00 -41.87 19.35
CA LYS A 890 -13.04 -41.75 18.32
C LYS A 890 -13.55 -40.32 18.20
N ILE A 891 -13.89 -39.91 16.98
CA ILE A 891 -14.45 -38.58 16.71
C ILE A 891 -15.84 -38.45 17.37
N ARG A 892 -16.13 -37.27 17.92
CA ARG A 892 -17.45 -36.95 18.51
C ARG A 892 -18.45 -36.65 17.39
N ASP A 893 -19.72 -36.99 17.59
CA ASP A 893 -20.78 -36.69 16.63
C ASP A 893 -20.89 -35.17 16.41
N GLY A 894 -20.87 -34.76 15.13
CA GLY A 894 -20.94 -33.36 14.71
C GLY A 894 -19.60 -32.60 14.76
N TYR A 895 -18.52 -33.21 15.23
CA TYR A 895 -17.20 -32.57 15.30
C TYR A 895 -16.51 -32.54 13.93
N ASN A 896 -15.78 -31.46 13.63
CA ASN A 896 -15.15 -31.27 12.33
C ASN A 896 -13.96 -32.25 12.12
N PRO A 897 -14.00 -33.16 11.12
CA PRO A 897 -12.92 -34.10 10.87
C PRO A 897 -11.56 -33.43 10.58
N ALA A 898 -11.56 -32.27 9.93
CA ALA A 898 -10.34 -31.54 9.60
C ALA A 898 -9.65 -30.94 10.84
N ALA A 899 -10.44 -30.49 11.83
CA ALA A 899 -9.92 -30.01 13.11
C ALA A 899 -9.39 -31.20 13.93
N TRP A 900 -10.20 -32.25 14.06
CA TRP A 900 -9.85 -33.48 14.77
C TRP A 900 -8.52 -34.08 14.29
N MET A 901 -8.34 -34.24 12.98
CA MET A 901 -7.11 -34.84 12.44
C MET A 901 -5.86 -34.03 12.78
N LEU A 902 -5.95 -32.69 12.83
CA LEU A 902 -4.81 -31.83 13.15
C LEU A 902 -4.49 -31.82 14.65
N GLU A 903 -5.50 -31.98 15.51
CA GLU A 903 -5.33 -32.10 16.96
C GLU A 903 -4.64 -33.43 17.34
N ILE A 904 -5.12 -34.56 16.80
CA ILE A 904 -4.58 -35.89 17.11
C ILE A 904 -3.18 -36.12 16.53
N THR A 905 -2.84 -35.41 15.44
CA THR A 905 -1.51 -35.46 14.80
C THR A 905 -0.56 -34.38 15.32
N SER A 906 -0.91 -33.68 16.40
CA SER A 906 -0.05 -32.70 17.05
C SER A 906 1.18 -33.36 17.67
N ALA A 907 2.31 -32.63 17.71
CA ALA A 907 3.57 -33.16 18.27
C ALA A 907 3.44 -33.58 19.75
N ALA A 908 2.58 -32.91 20.52
CA ALA A 908 2.31 -33.28 21.91
C ALA A 908 1.58 -34.63 22.02
N HIS A 909 0.58 -34.87 21.17
CA HIS A 909 -0.11 -36.16 21.11
C HIS A 909 0.81 -37.26 20.58
N GLU A 910 1.57 -37.00 19.51
CA GLU A 910 2.54 -37.94 18.95
C GLU A 910 3.55 -38.40 20.02
N ALA A 911 4.06 -37.47 20.82
CA ALA A 911 4.97 -37.77 21.94
C ALA A 911 4.29 -38.57 23.07
N SER A 912 3.02 -38.26 23.41
CA SER A 912 2.28 -39.01 24.44
C SER A 912 1.96 -40.45 24.05
N LEU A 913 1.74 -40.69 22.75
CA LEU A 913 1.44 -42.01 22.21
C LEU A 913 2.72 -42.83 21.96
N GLY A 914 3.87 -42.17 21.81
CA GLY A 914 5.14 -42.82 21.49
C GLY A 914 5.18 -43.42 20.08
N VAL A 915 4.35 -42.90 19.16
CA VAL A 915 4.20 -43.39 17.78
C VAL A 915 4.74 -42.35 16.81
N ASN A 916 5.42 -42.75 15.73
CA ASN A 916 5.76 -41.86 14.62
C ASN A 916 4.76 -42.03 13.47
N PHE A 917 3.90 -41.04 13.25
CA PHE A 917 2.85 -41.14 12.22
C PHE A 917 3.40 -41.30 10.79
N ALA A 918 4.61 -40.80 10.51
CA ALA A 918 5.23 -40.96 9.20
C ALA A 918 5.65 -42.41 8.92
N ASP A 919 6.09 -43.14 9.95
CA ASP A 919 6.48 -44.55 9.83
C ASP A 919 5.24 -45.44 9.70
N VAL A 920 4.16 -45.11 10.42
CA VAL A 920 2.85 -45.76 10.26
C VAL A 920 2.36 -45.62 8.82
N TYR A 921 2.46 -44.42 8.26
CA TYR A 921 2.07 -44.17 6.87
C TYR A 921 2.91 -44.98 5.88
N LYS A 922 4.24 -44.96 5.98
CA LYS A 922 5.13 -45.72 5.08
C LYS A 922 4.86 -47.23 5.08
N ASN A 923 4.44 -47.78 6.22
CA ASN A 923 4.12 -49.22 6.35
C ASN A 923 2.67 -49.56 5.94
N SER A 924 1.81 -48.56 5.74
CA SER A 924 0.39 -48.73 5.42
C SER A 924 0.15 -49.23 3.98
N GLU A 925 -1.02 -49.85 3.76
CA GLU A 925 -1.49 -50.21 2.41
C GLU A 925 -1.69 -48.97 1.52
N LEU A 926 -2.06 -47.83 2.14
CA LEU A 926 -2.29 -46.57 1.45
C LEU A 926 -1.01 -46.06 0.76
N TYR A 927 0.14 -46.15 1.43
CA TYR A 927 1.43 -45.79 0.84
C TYR A 927 1.82 -46.70 -0.32
N ARG A 928 1.61 -48.01 -0.20
CA ARG A 928 1.90 -48.96 -1.30
C ARG A 928 1.04 -48.67 -2.54
N ARG A 929 -0.25 -48.41 -2.34
CA ARG A 929 -1.18 -48.04 -3.42
C ARG A 929 -0.76 -46.74 -4.10
N ASN A 930 -0.30 -45.75 -3.33
CA ASN A 930 0.20 -44.50 -3.91
C ASN A 930 1.49 -44.69 -4.70
N LYS A 931 2.45 -45.49 -4.22
CA LYS A 931 3.66 -45.82 -4.99
C LYS A 931 3.34 -46.54 -6.30
N GLU A 932 2.34 -47.42 -6.29
CA GLU A 932 1.86 -48.08 -7.51
C GLU A 932 1.22 -47.08 -8.49
N LEU A 933 0.37 -46.18 -7.99
CA LEU A 933 -0.22 -45.10 -8.80
C LEU A 933 0.85 -44.17 -9.40
N ILE A 934 1.85 -43.77 -8.62
CA ILE A 934 2.99 -42.96 -9.08
C ILE A 934 3.72 -43.69 -10.21
N LYS A 935 3.97 -44.99 -10.06
CA LYS A 935 4.63 -45.80 -11.09
C LYS A 935 3.81 -45.83 -12.39
N GLN A 936 2.50 -46.02 -12.28
CA GLN A 936 1.59 -46.02 -13.44
C GLN A 936 1.55 -44.66 -14.14
N LEU A 937 1.46 -43.55 -13.40
CA LEU A 937 1.40 -42.19 -13.96
C LEU A 937 2.76 -41.69 -14.47
N SER A 938 3.86 -42.29 -14.01
CA SER A 938 5.21 -41.98 -14.49
C SER A 938 5.57 -42.69 -15.79
N THR A 939 4.76 -43.64 -16.26
CA THR A 939 4.92 -44.25 -17.58
C THR A 939 4.02 -43.55 -18.61
N PRO A 940 4.56 -43.06 -19.75
CA PRO A 940 3.77 -42.36 -20.75
C PRO A 940 2.80 -43.31 -21.46
N PRO A 941 1.53 -42.89 -21.71
CA PRO A 941 0.58 -43.68 -22.48
C PRO A 941 1.10 -43.97 -23.91
N PRO A 942 0.77 -45.13 -24.51
CA PRO A 942 1.20 -45.44 -25.87
C PRO A 942 0.60 -44.45 -26.88
N GLY A 943 1.47 -43.76 -27.64
CA GLY A 943 1.09 -42.76 -28.64
C GLY A 943 0.95 -41.32 -28.10
N SER A 944 1.26 -41.06 -26.83
CA SER A 944 1.38 -39.69 -26.32
C SER A 944 2.70 -39.02 -26.76
N ASN A 945 2.71 -37.70 -26.79
CA ASN A 945 3.89 -36.89 -27.09
C ASN A 945 4.26 -36.03 -25.88
N ASP A 946 5.55 -35.76 -25.70
CA ASP A 946 6.03 -34.80 -24.70
C ASP A 946 5.50 -33.39 -25.01
N LEU A 947 5.31 -32.59 -23.96
CA LEU A 947 4.85 -31.21 -24.07
C LEU A 947 5.92 -30.36 -24.75
N TYR A 948 5.65 -29.92 -25.97
CA TYR A 948 6.54 -29.07 -26.75
C TYR A 948 5.83 -27.80 -27.23
N PHE A 949 6.50 -26.67 -27.03
CA PHE A 949 6.06 -25.37 -27.51
C PHE A 949 7.23 -24.67 -28.22
N PRO A 950 6.99 -24.01 -29.36
CA PRO A 950 8.06 -23.39 -30.16
C PRO A 950 8.68 -22.16 -29.48
N THR A 951 7.92 -21.47 -28.64
CA THR A 951 8.32 -20.24 -27.95
C THR A 951 7.98 -20.31 -26.47
N ARG A 952 8.81 -19.64 -25.65
CA ARG A 952 8.59 -19.49 -24.20
C ARG A 952 7.30 -18.73 -23.87
N TYR A 953 6.99 -17.69 -24.64
CA TYR A 953 5.78 -16.88 -24.50
C TYR A 953 4.79 -17.20 -25.62
N SER A 954 3.47 -17.14 -25.33
CA SER A 954 2.42 -17.40 -26.33
C SER A 954 2.36 -16.32 -27.42
N GLN A 955 2.64 -15.06 -27.07
CA GLN A 955 2.58 -13.92 -27.98
C GLN A 955 3.97 -13.44 -28.42
N SER A 956 4.04 -12.83 -29.60
CA SER A 956 5.26 -12.18 -30.11
C SER A 956 5.64 -10.95 -29.28
N PHE A 957 6.92 -10.54 -29.34
CA PHE A 957 7.41 -9.36 -28.60
C PHE A 957 6.59 -8.09 -28.89
N PHE A 958 6.25 -7.85 -30.17
CA PHE A 958 5.47 -6.68 -30.56
C PHE A 958 4.04 -6.72 -29.99
N ASN A 959 3.38 -7.88 -30.03
CA ASN A 959 2.05 -8.04 -29.45
C ASN A 959 2.07 -7.87 -27.92
N GLN A 960 3.14 -8.32 -27.25
CA GLN A 960 3.35 -8.06 -25.83
C GLN A 960 3.44 -6.55 -25.56
N CYS A 961 4.21 -5.79 -26.35
CA CYS A 961 4.32 -4.34 -26.20
C CYS A 961 2.96 -3.64 -26.36
N VAL A 962 2.18 -4.03 -27.38
CA VAL A 962 0.86 -3.45 -27.64
C VAL A 962 -0.12 -3.75 -26.51
N ALA A 963 -0.15 -4.98 -26.00
CA ALA A 963 -1.00 -5.35 -24.88
C ALA A 963 -0.62 -4.58 -23.60
N CYS A 964 0.68 -4.50 -23.27
CA CYS A 964 1.16 -3.73 -22.13
C CYS A 964 0.83 -2.24 -22.27
N LEU A 965 0.99 -1.65 -23.47
CA LEU A 965 0.65 -0.25 -23.72
C LEU A 965 -0.86 0.00 -23.58
N TRP A 966 -1.70 -0.92 -24.04
CA TRP A 966 -3.15 -0.85 -23.87
C TRP A 966 -3.53 -0.85 -22.38
N LYS A 967 -2.95 -1.74 -21.56
CA LYS A 967 -3.17 -1.76 -20.11
C LYS A 967 -2.75 -0.43 -19.47
N GLN A 968 -1.56 0.07 -19.83
CA GLN A 968 -1.07 1.33 -19.27
C GLN A 968 -1.92 2.53 -19.69
N HIS A 969 -2.42 2.55 -20.93
CA HIS A 969 -3.34 3.59 -21.39
C HIS A 969 -4.63 3.63 -20.55
N CYS A 970 -5.27 2.48 -20.32
CA CYS A 970 -6.44 2.39 -19.46
C CYS A 970 -6.15 2.84 -18.02
N SER A 971 -5.00 2.42 -17.46
CA SER A 971 -4.58 2.77 -16.10
C SER A 971 -4.34 4.28 -15.94
N TYR A 972 -3.59 4.90 -16.85
CA TYR A 972 -3.27 6.33 -16.82
C TYR A 972 -4.50 7.21 -17.06
N TRP A 973 -5.41 6.81 -17.94
CA TRP A 973 -6.66 7.52 -18.20
C TRP A 973 -7.58 7.52 -16.99
N ARG A 974 -7.69 6.38 -16.29
CA ARG A 974 -8.54 6.22 -15.10
C ARG A 974 -7.86 6.57 -13.78
N ASN A 975 -6.66 7.14 -13.82
CA ASN A 975 -5.94 7.68 -12.68
C ASN A 975 -5.93 9.22 -12.72
N PRO A 976 -7.07 9.89 -12.41
CA PRO A 976 -7.13 11.35 -12.43
C PRO A 976 -6.28 11.99 -11.31
N SER A 977 -6.06 11.28 -10.19
CA SER A 977 -5.23 11.78 -9.09
C SER A 977 -3.76 11.94 -9.48
N TYR A 978 -3.30 11.19 -10.48
CA TYR A 978 -2.01 11.40 -11.12
C TYR A 978 -2.10 12.36 -12.31
N SER A 979 -2.82 11.99 -13.37
CA SER A 979 -2.77 12.68 -14.66
C SER A 979 -3.45 14.06 -14.63
N ALA A 980 -4.68 14.15 -14.07
CA ALA A 980 -5.44 15.39 -14.07
C ALA A 980 -4.87 16.41 -13.06
N VAL A 981 -4.48 15.94 -11.87
CA VAL A 981 -3.79 16.75 -10.85
C VAL A 981 -2.50 17.32 -11.44
N ARG A 982 -1.66 16.49 -12.08
CA ARG A 982 -0.40 16.94 -12.70
C ARG A 982 -0.64 18.04 -13.75
N LEU A 983 -1.63 17.90 -14.63
CA LEU A 983 -1.96 18.90 -15.65
C LEU A 983 -2.56 20.19 -15.06
N LEU A 984 -3.50 20.08 -14.12
CA LEU A 984 -4.13 21.22 -13.45
C LEU A 984 -3.08 22.06 -12.70
N PHE A 985 -2.24 21.40 -11.91
CA PHE A 985 -1.18 22.09 -11.18
C PHE A 985 -0.11 22.68 -12.10
N THR A 986 0.22 22.02 -13.20
CA THR A 986 1.12 22.60 -14.21
C THR A 986 0.54 23.89 -14.78
N THR A 987 -0.77 23.91 -15.08
CA THR A 987 -1.45 25.10 -15.58
C THR A 987 -1.42 26.23 -14.55
N PHE A 988 -1.70 25.91 -13.28
CA PHE A 988 -1.64 26.90 -12.20
C PHE A 988 -0.22 27.45 -11.98
N ILE A 989 0.79 26.58 -12.02
CA ILE A 989 2.20 26.98 -11.94
C ILE A 989 2.59 27.84 -13.15
N ALA A 990 2.15 27.49 -14.35
CA ALA A 990 2.40 28.26 -15.57
C ALA A 990 1.84 29.67 -15.47
N LEU A 991 0.58 29.81 -15.04
CA LEU A 991 -0.06 31.10 -14.83
C LEU A 991 0.67 31.91 -13.77
N LEU A 992 1.02 31.30 -12.64
CA LEU A 992 1.76 31.98 -11.59
C LEU A 992 3.13 32.46 -12.07
N PHE A 993 3.89 31.60 -12.76
CA PHE A 993 5.18 31.97 -13.36
C PHE A 993 5.00 33.13 -14.34
N GLY A 994 4.02 33.04 -15.23
CA GLY A 994 3.71 34.10 -16.18
C GLY A 994 3.37 35.43 -15.49
N MET A 995 2.65 35.40 -14.36
CA MET A 995 2.33 36.60 -13.57
C MET A 995 3.54 37.17 -12.82
N ILE A 996 4.40 36.31 -12.26
CA ILE A 996 5.59 36.74 -11.51
C ILE A 996 6.63 37.34 -12.47
N PHE A 997 6.88 36.68 -13.59
CA PHE A 997 7.88 37.08 -14.59
C PHE A 997 7.27 37.87 -15.76
N TRP A 998 6.22 38.64 -15.47
CA TRP A 998 5.44 39.34 -16.48
C TRP A 998 6.30 40.29 -17.32
N ASN A 999 6.25 40.08 -18.64
CA ASN A 999 6.96 40.87 -19.65
C ASN A 999 8.46 41.06 -19.35
N LEU A 1000 9.11 40.01 -18.84
CA LEU A 1000 10.54 40.01 -18.55
C LEU A 1000 11.39 39.70 -19.79
N GLY A 1001 10.88 38.87 -20.71
CA GLY A 1001 11.59 38.42 -21.92
C GLY A 1001 11.91 39.55 -22.91
N SER A 1002 11.16 40.66 -22.83
CA SER A 1002 11.37 41.86 -23.67
C SER A 1002 12.42 42.84 -23.11
N LYS A 1003 12.97 42.57 -21.91
CA LYS A 1003 13.95 43.43 -21.24
C LYS A 1003 15.34 42.79 -21.31
N TRP A 1004 16.27 43.41 -22.03
CA TRP A 1004 17.66 42.93 -22.17
C TRP A 1004 18.71 44.05 -22.18
N ARG A 1005 18.35 45.28 -21.76
CA ARG A 1005 19.26 46.45 -21.81
C ARG A 1005 20.26 46.47 -20.66
N ARG A 1006 19.86 46.01 -19.48
CA ARG A 1006 20.73 45.88 -18.30
C ARG A 1006 21.21 44.44 -18.15
N GLN A 1007 22.41 44.25 -17.63
CA GLN A 1007 22.94 42.92 -17.28
C GLN A 1007 22.01 42.18 -16.30
N GLN A 1008 21.39 42.90 -15.35
CA GLN A 1008 20.43 42.34 -14.41
C GLN A 1008 19.17 41.76 -15.07
N ASP A 1009 18.72 42.35 -16.19
CA ASP A 1009 17.55 41.86 -16.91
C ASP A 1009 17.83 40.46 -17.52
N LEU A 1010 19.04 40.26 -18.06
CA LEU A 1010 19.49 38.96 -18.57
C LEU A 1010 19.66 37.92 -17.45
N PHE A 1011 20.15 38.32 -16.28
CA PHE A 1011 20.21 37.44 -15.10
C PHE A 1011 18.82 37.03 -14.60
N ASN A 1012 17.87 37.97 -14.55
CA ASN A 1012 16.49 37.68 -14.18
C ASN A 1012 15.84 36.74 -15.21
N ALA A 1013 16.07 36.97 -16.51
CA ALA A 1013 15.55 36.12 -17.59
C ALA A 1013 16.12 34.70 -17.50
N MET A 1014 17.43 34.54 -17.29
CA MET A 1014 18.03 33.23 -17.06
C MET A 1014 17.53 32.59 -15.76
N GLY A 1015 17.40 33.36 -14.68
CA GLY A 1015 16.90 32.90 -13.39
C GLY A 1015 15.47 32.36 -13.48
N SER A 1016 14.63 32.97 -14.32
CA SER A 1016 13.27 32.49 -14.59
C SER A 1016 13.26 31.15 -15.33
N MET A 1017 14.12 30.96 -16.34
CA MET A 1017 14.27 29.69 -17.06
C MET A 1017 14.82 28.60 -16.13
N TYR A 1018 15.81 28.95 -15.30
CA TYR A 1018 16.38 28.09 -14.27
C TYR A 1018 15.33 27.60 -13.26
N ALA A 1019 14.54 28.51 -12.71
CA ALA A 1019 13.49 28.15 -11.76
C ALA A 1019 12.43 27.26 -12.45
N SER A 1020 12.02 27.62 -13.66
CA SER A 1020 11.03 26.85 -14.44
C SER A 1020 11.44 25.38 -14.63
N VAL A 1021 12.69 25.16 -15.07
CA VAL A 1021 13.21 23.83 -15.40
C VAL A 1021 13.38 22.97 -14.14
N ILE A 1022 14.00 23.50 -13.09
CA ILE A 1022 14.31 22.71 -11.89
C ILE A 1022 13.03 22.34 -11.15
N PHE A 1023 12.13 23.29 -10.92
CA PHE A 1023 10.98 23.04 -10.04
C PHE A 1023 9.97 22.10 -10.65
N ILE A 1024 9.59 22.36 -11.91
CA ILE A 1024 8.61 21.52 -12.62
C ILE A 1024 9.24 20.17 -12.97
N GLY A 1025 10.54 20.17 -13.30
CA GLY A 1025 11.31 18.95 -13.46
C GLY A 1025 11.27 18.05 -12.24
N VAL A 1026 11.67 18.57 -11.07
CA VAL A 1026 11.65 17.83 -9.81
C VAL A 1026 10.24 17.34 -9.47
N GLN A 1027 9.21 18.15 -9.67
CA GLN A 1027 7.81 17.77 -9.46
C GLN A 1027 7.39 16.59 -10.35
N ASN A 1028 7.71 16.65 -11.65
CA ASN A 1028 7.43 15.56 -12.60
C ASN A 1028 8.17 14.27 -12.20
N GLY A 1029 9.43 14.38 -11.77
CA GLY A 1029 10.21 13.26 -11.28
C GLY A 1029 9.67 12.66 -9.98
N MET A 1030 9.16 13.46 -9.05
CA MET A 1030 8.60 12.97 -7.77
C MET A 1030 7.22 12.34 -7.93
N SER A 1031 6.35 12.91 -8.77
CA SER A 1031 4.96 12.44 -8.93
C SER A 1031 4.87 11.05 -9.57
N VAL A 1032 5.80 10.68 -10.45
CA VAL A 1032 5.80 9.38 -11.15
C VAL A 1032 6.28 8.22 -10.27
N GLN A 1033 7.08 8.50 -9.23
CA GLN A 1033 7.66 7.47 -8.37
C GLN A 1033 6.63 6.53 -7.71
N PRO A 1034 5.56 7.02 -7.05
CA PRO A 1034 4.57 6.14 -6.42
C PRO A 1034 3.79 5.30 -7.44
N VAL A 1035 3.50 5.84 -8.63
CA VAL A 1035 2.78 5.13 -9.70
C VAL A 1035 3.59 3.94 -10.20
N VAL A 1036 4.89 4.15 -10.48
CA VAL A 1036 5.80 3.08 -10.90
C VAL A 1036 6.02 2.07 -9.79
N GLY A 1037 6.03 2.50 -8.52
CA GLY A 1037 6.12 1.61 -7.36
C GLY A 1037 5.00 0.58 -7.29
N ILE A 1038 3.74 1.03 -7.50
CA ILE A 1038 2.56 0.17 -7.50
C ILE A 1038 2.57 -0.77 -8.71
N GLU A 1039 2.81 -0.26 -9.92
CA GLU A 1039 2.81 -1.11 -11.13
C GLU A 1039 3.97 -2.12 -11.14
N ARG A 1040 5.10 -1.82 -10.47
CA ARG A 1040 6.22 -2.76 -10.34
C ARG A 1040 5.85 -4.02 -9.55
N THR A 1041 5.02 -3.92 -8.50
CA THR A 1041 4.60 -5.11 -7.75
C THR A 1041 3.69 -6.01 -8.59
N VAL A 1042 2.80 -5.42 -9.38
CA VAL A 1042 1.97 -6.12 -10.36
C VAL A 1042 2.83 -6.76 -11.45
N PHE A 1043 3.81 -6.03 -11.99
CA PHE A 1043 4.76 -6.53 -12.98
C PHE A 1043 5.47 -7.81 -12.52
N TYR A 1044 5.94 -7.86 -11.27
CA TYR A 1044 6.64 -9.06 -10.79
C TYR A 1044 5.75 -10.29 -10.77
N ARG A 1045 4.48 -10.15 -10.37
CA ARG A 1045 3.49 -11.23 -10.45
C ARG A 1045 3.22 -11.65 -11.90
N GLU A 1046 2.93 -10.70 -12.78
CA GLU A 1046 2.64 -10.97 -14.20
C GLU A 1046 3.84 -11.65 -14.90
N ARG A 1047 5.08 -11.27 -14.53
CA ARG A 1047 6.31 -11.91 -14.99
C ARG A 1047 6.47 -13.33 -14.44
N ALA A 1048 6.14 -13.58 -13.17
CA ALA A 1048 6.17 -14.90 -12.56
C ALA A 1048 5.15 -15.86 -13.21
N ALA A 1049 3.98 -15.34 -13.60
CA ALA A 1049 2.95 -16.08 -14.36
C ALA A 1049 3.31 -16.30 -15.85
N GLY A 1050 4.46 -15.79 -16.32
CA GLY A 1050 4.93 -16.01 -17.68
C GLY A 1050 4.14 -15.25 -18.76
N MET A 1051 3.48 -14.14 -18.42
CA MET A 1051 2.64 -13.39 -19.37
C MET A 1051 3.46 -12.70 -20.48
N TYR A 1052 4.59 -12.09 -20.12
CA TYR A 1052 5.45 -11.34 -21.03
C TYR A 1052 6.88 -11.22 -20.48
N SER A 1053 7.80 -10.74 -21.32
CA SER A 1053 9.20 -10.47 -20.93
C SER A 1053 9.38 -9.07 -20.31
N ALA A 1054 10.48 -8.82 -19.58
CA ALA A 1054 10.64 -7.54 -18.87
C ALA A 1054 10.64 -6.28 -19.77
N LEU A 1055 11.09 -6.41 -21.02
CA LEU A 1055 11.29 -5.28 -21.93
C LEU A 1055 9.98 -4.68 -22.47
N PRO A 1056 8.99 -5.46 -22.96
CA PRO A 1056 7.68 -4.94 -23.38
C PRO A 1056 6.99 -4.06 -22.35
N TYR A 1057 7.04 -4.45 -21.07
CA TYR A 1057 6.51 -3.64 -19.97
C TYR A 1057 7.25 -2.30 -19.85
N ALA A 1058 8.59 -2.33 -19.86
CA ALA A 1058 9.38 -1.10 -19.78
C ALA A 1058 9.11 -0.16 -20.97
N PHE A 1059 9.01 -0.70 -22.18
CA PHE A 1059 8.66 0.08 -23.37
C PHE A 1059 7.26 0.69 -23.28
N ALA A 1060 6.26 -0.07 -22.83
CA ALA A 1060 4.91 0.45 -22.63
C ALA A 1060 4.88 1.60 -21.62
N GLN A 1061 5.59 1.46 -20.49
CA GLN A 1061 5.67 2.49 -19.45
C GLN A 1061 6.36 3.77 -19.94
N ILE A 1062 7.44 3.64 -20.73
CA ILE A 1062 8.13 4.79 -21.33
C ILE A 1062 7.24 5.49 -22.37
N THR A 1063 6.56 4.70 -23.21
CA THR A 1063 5.78 5.22 -24.34
C THR A 1063 4.53 5.96 -23.87
N ILE A 1064 3.87 5.49 -22.80
CA ILE A 1064 2.66 6.15 -22.29
C ILE A 1064 2.94 7.54 -21.72
N GLU A 1065 4.14 7.81 -21.18
CA GLU A 1065 4.50 9.12 -20.65
C GLU A 1065 4.70 10.18 -21.76
N LEU A 1066 5.14 9.78 -22.96
CA LEU A 1066 5.43 10.70 -24.07
C LEU A 1066 4.28 11.67 -24.42
N PRO A 1067 3.02 11.20 -24.67
CA PRO A 1067 1.92 12.09 -25.03
C PRO A 1067 1.47 12.98 -23.85
N TYR A 1068 1.43 12.45 -22.63
CA TYR A 1068 1.01 13.25 -21.46
C TYR A 1068 2.00 14.37 -21.15
N ILE A 1069 3.31 14.08 -21.23
CA ILE A 1069 4.35 15.10 -21.07
C ILE A 1069 4.27 16.12 -22.20
N PHE A 1070 4.00 15.69 -23.44
CA PHE A 1070 3.89 16.62 -24.58
C PHE A 1070 2.75 17.61 -24.40
N ILE A 1071 1.56 17.13 -23.99
CA ILE A 1071 0.40 17.99 -23.67
C ILE A 1071 0.75 18.93 -22.50
N GLN A 1072 1.38 18.40 -21.44
CA GLN A 1072 1.83 19.19 -20.30
C GLN A 1072 2.80 20.31 -20.73
N THR A 1073 3.76 20.01 -21.61
CA THR A 1073 4.71 20.98 -22.14
C THR A 1073 4.04 22.04 -23.01
N ILE A 1074 3.06 21.69 -23.84
CA ILE A 1074 2.33 22.69 -24.64
C ILE A 1074 1.59 23.67 -23.72
N ILE A 1075 0.83 23.15 -22.75
CA ILE A 1075 0.06 23.99 -21.82
C ILE A 1075 1.00 24.92 -21.06
N TYR A 1076 2.06 24.36 -20.47
CA TYR A 1076 3.04 25.15 -19.73
C TYR A 1076 3.74 26.17 -20.63
N GLY A 1077 4.27 25.70 -21.76
CA GLY A 1077 5.13 26.45 -22.65
C GLY A 1077 4.39 27.61 -23.30
N VAL A 1078 3.17 27.40 -23.82
CA VAL A 1078 2.38 28.47 -24.45
C VAL A 1078 2.03 29.57 -23.44
N VAL A 1079 1.57 29.20 -22.25
CA VAL A 1079 1.17 30.16 -21.21
C VAL A 1079 2.37 30.98 -20.73
N VAL A 1080 3.47 30.32 -20.36
CA VAL A 1080 4.65 30.99 -19.85
C VAL A 1080 5.32 31.84 -20.92
N TYR A 1081 5.45 31.33 -22.16
CA TYR A 1081 6.06 32.06 -23.26
C TYR A 1081 5.32 33.36 -23.58
N ALA A 1082 3.98 33.28 -23.63
CA ALA A 1082 3.11 34.42 -23.88
C ALA A 1082 3.20 35.48 -22.77
N MET A 1083 3.08 35.06 -21.50
CA MET A 1083 3.04 35.99 -20.36
C MET A 1083 4.41 36.59 -20.02
N MET A 1084 5.50 35.85 -20.27
CA MET A 1084 6.85 36.37 -20.11
C MET A 1084 7.24 37.38 -21.20
N GLY A 1085 6.54 37.39 -22.34
CA GLY A 1085 6.78 38.32 -23.43
C GLY A 1085 8.08 38.03 -24.20
N PHE A 1086 8.37 36.75 -24.47
CA PHE A 1086 9.44 36.38 -25.41
C PHE A 1086 9.04 36.72 -26.86
N ASP A 1087 10.04 36.79 -27.74
CA ASP A 1087 9.84 37.15 -29.14
C ASP A 1087 9.13 36.03 -29.93
N TRP A 1088 7.94 36.31 -30.48
CA TRP A 1088 7.06 35.34 -31.16
C TRP A 1088 7.56 34.82 -32.52
N THR A 1089 8.87 34.87 -32.77
CA THR A 1089 9.49 34.23 -33.92
C THR A 1089 9.27 32.71 -33.87
N VAL A 1090 8.77 32.13 -34.97
CA VAL A 1090 8.41 30.71 -35.08
C VAL A 1090 9.55 29.79 -34.64
N SER A 1091 10.79 30.09 -35.06
CA SER A 1091 11.98 29.30 -34.68
C SER A 1091 12.24 29.35 -33.17
N LYS A 1092 12.22 30.54 -32.55
CA LYS A 1092 12.49 30.73 -31.11
C LYS A 1092 11.43 30.03 -30.24
N PHE A 1093 10.17 30.08 -30.66
CA PHE A 1093 9.08 29.39 -29.97
C PHE A 1093 9.24 27.87 -30.01
N PHE A 1094 9.51 27.28 -31.18
CA PHE A 1094 9.69 25.83 -31.28
C PHE A 1094 10.96 25.34 -30.58
N TRP A 1095 12.05 26.12 -30.58
CA TRP A 1095 13.23 25.82 -29.78
C TRP A 1095 12.93 25.80 -28.29
N TYR A 1096 12.18 26.78 -27.80
CA TYR A 1096 11.74 26.82 -26.39
C TYR A 1096 10.90 25.59 -26.03
N LEU A 1097 9.89 25.27 -26.84
CA LEU A 1097 9.04 24.09 -26.64
C LEU A 1097 9.85 22.78 -26.67
N PHE A 1098 10.79 22.66 -27.60
CA PHE A 1098 11.68 21.50 -27.75
C PHE A 1098 12.51 21.27 -26.48
N PHE A 1099 13.22 22.30 -26.00
CA PHE A 1099 14.02 22.17 -24.79
C PHE A 1099 13.15 21.85 -23.57
N MET A 1100 12.02 22.55 -23.39
CA MET A 1100 11.11 22.26 -22.28
C MET A 1100 10.53 20.83 -22.32
N TYR A 1101 10.24 20.29 -23.51
CA TYR A 1101 9.71 18.93 -23.68
C TYR A 1101 10.72 17.89 -23.24
N PHE A 1102 11.95 17.93 -23.78
CA PHE A 1102 13.00 16.99 -23.42
C PHE A 1102 13.45 17.15 -21.97
N SER A 1103 13.33 18.35 -21.39
CA SER A 1103 13.58 18.55 -19.97
C SER A 1103 12.58 17.83 -19.08
N PHE A 1104 11.28 18.00 -19.34
CA PHE A 1104 10.26 17.27 -18.58
C PHE A 1104 10.41 15.76 -18.78
N LEU A 1105 10.77 15.32 -19.98
CA LEU A 1105 11.00 13.92 -20.30
C LEU A 1105 12.13 13.30 -19.47
N TYR A 1106 13.32 13.91 -19.44
CA TYR A 1106 14.44 13.31 -18.70
C TYR A 1106 14.19 13.31 -17.18
N PHE A 1107 13.48 14.31 -16.65
CA PHE A 1107 13.14 14.35 -15.22
C PHE A 1107 12.15 13.25 -14.85
N THR A 1108 11.12 13.02 -15.65
CA THR A 1108 10.18 11.90 -15.44
C THR A 1108 10.91 10.56 -15.54
N PHE A 1109 11.74 10.38 -16.56
CA PHE A 1109 12.46 9.11 -16.77
C PHE A 1109 13.50 8.85 -15.68
N TYR A 1110 14.15 9.89 -15.17
CA TYR A 1110 15.01 9.79 -13.99
C TYR A 1110 14.24 9.33 -12.74
N GLY A 1111 13.03 9.87 -12.51
CA GLY A 1111 12.14 9.42 -11.45
C GLY A 1111 11.78 7.94 -11.56
N MET A 1112 11.45 7.46 -12.77
CA MET A 1112 11.18 6.05 -13.04
C MET A 1112 12.41 5.17 -12.82
N MET A 1113 13.58 5.58 -13.34
CA MET A 1113 14.85 4.89 -13.15
C MET A 1113 15.19 4.77 -11.67
N SER A 1114 15.03 5.85 -10.90
CA SER A 1114 15.30 5.83 -9.46
C SER A 1114 14.45 4.78 -8.75
N MET A 1115 13.16 4.65 -9.09
CA MET A 1115 12.29 3.61 -8.52
C MET A 1115 12.64 2.19 -8.95
N ALA A 1116 13.16 2.03 -10.17
CA ALA A 1116 13.58 0.72 -10.67
C ALA A 1116 14.90 0.23 -10.05
N VAL A 1117 15.79 1.14 -9.64
CA VAL A 1117 17.09 0.82 -9.05
C VAL A 1117 17.03 0.68 -7.51
N THR A 1118 16.00 1.23 -6.86
CA THR A 1118 15.85 1.14 -5.40
C THR A 1118 14.76 0.17 -4.96
N PRO A 1119 14.87 -0.44 -3.77
CA PRO A 1119 13.87 -1.37 -3.27
C PRO A 1119 12.55 -0.68 -2.91
N ASN A 1120 12.58 0.58 -2.46
CA ASN A 1120 11.40 1.30 -1.98
C ASN A 1120 11.35 2.76 -2.45
N HIS A 1121 10.17 3.37 -2.28
CA HIS A 1121 9.89 4.76 -2.63
C HIS A 1121 10.68 5.76 -1.77
N HIS A 1122 10.90 5.46 -0.49
CA HIS A 1122 11.62 6.35 0.42
C HIS A 1122 13.09 6.56 0.02
N VAL A 1123 13.80 5.47 -0.25
CA VAL A 1123 15.19 5.49 -0.71
C VAL A 1123 15.26 6.13 -2.11
N ALA A 1124 14.30 5.85 -2.99
CA ALA A 1124 14.22 6.50 -4.31
C ALA A 1124 14.12 8.02 -4.19
N SER A 1125 13.22 8.51 -3.33
CA SER A 1125 12.98 9.93 -3.13
C SER A 1125 14.21 10.63 -2.54
N ILE A 1126 14.86 10.04 -1.52
CA ILE A 1126 16.08 10.59 -0.92
C ILE A 1126 17.23 10.63 -1.93
N LEU A 1127 17.44 9.54 -2.68
CA LEU A 1127 18.48 9.45 -3.71
C LEU A 1127 18.24 10.49 -4.81
N SER A 1128 17.01 10.57 -5.33
CA SER A 1128 16.64 11.54 -6.36
C SER A 1128 16.86 12.98 -5.90
N SER A 1129 16.52 13.30 -4.65
CA SER A 1129 16.67 14.64 -4.08
C SER A 1129 18.14 15.08 -4.02
N ALA A 1130 19.05 14.15 -3.69
CA ALA A 1130 20.48 14.44 -3.69
C ALA A 1130 21.01 14.76 -5.10
N PHE A 1131 20.62 13.98 -6.12
CA PHE A 1131 21.00 14.27 -7.50
C PHE A 1131 20.38 15.57 -8.02
N TYR A 1132 19.15 15.90 -7.66
CA TYR A 1132 18.54 17.19 -7.99
C TYR A 1132 19.34 18.36 -7.39
N ALA A 1133 19.84 18.23 -6.17
CA ALA A 1133 20.70 19.25 -5.56
C ALA A 1133 22.03 19.40 -6.30
N ILE A 1134 22.63 18.30 -6.75
CA ILE A 1134 23.88 18.34 -7.54
C ILE A 1134 23.60 18.94 -8.93
N TRP A 1135 22.53 18.55 -9.63
CA TRP A 1135 22.16 19.16 -10.91
C TRP A 1135 21.84 20.65 -10.77
N ASN A 1136 21.27 21.06 -9.65
CA ASN A 1136 21.04 22.45 -9.35
C ASN A 1136 22.36 23.24 -9.25
N LEU A 1137 23.35 22.70 -8.52
CA LEU A 1137 24.67 23.32 -8.37
C LEU A 1137 25.40 23.50 -9.71
N PHE A 1138 25.33 22.48 -10.57
CA PHE A 1138 26.00 22.46 -11.88
C PHE A 1138 25.14 22.98 -13.04
N SER A 1139 23.96 23.56 -12.75
CA SER A 1139 23.03 24.06 -13.76
C SER A 1139 23.59 25.19 -14.65
N GLY A 1140 24.63 25.89 -14.19
CA GLY A 1140 25.22 27.03 -14.91
C GLY A 1140 24.64 28.40 -14.52
N PHE A 1141 23.58 28.44 -13.69
CA PHE A 1141 23.02 29.69 -13.14
C PHE A 1141 23.67 30.07 -11.81
N VAL A 1142 23.81 29.11 -10.88
CA VAL A 1142 24.41 29.34 -9.55
C VAL A 1142 25.90 29.65 -9.68
N VAL A 1143 26.60 28.91 -10.53
CA VAL A 1143 27.99 29.16 -10.92
C VAL A 1143 28.07 29.11 -12.44
N PRO A 1144 28.55 30.18 -13.12
CA PRO A 1144 28.71 30.16 -14.56
C PRO A 1144 29.83 29.17 -14.95
N PRO A 1145 29.72 28.49 -16.09
CA PRO A 1145 30.68 27.45 -16.49
C PRO A 1145 32.11 27.98 -16.68
N THR A 1146 32.25 29.28 -16.95
CA THR A 1146 33.54 29.98 -17.06
C THR A 1146 34.29 30.02 -15.72
N ARG A 1147 33.58 29.99 -14.59
CA ARG A 1147 34.13 30.04 -13.23
C ARG A 1147 34.14 28.67 -12.52
N ILE A 1148 33.67 27.60 -13.17
CA ILE A 1148 33.79 26.24 -12.63
C ILE A 1148 35.25 25.79 -12.71
N PRO A 1149 35.85 25.28 -11.61
CA PRO A 1149 37.22 24.79 -11.62
C PRO A 1149 37.43 23.63 -12.60
N ILE A 1150 38.65 23.50 -13.13
CA ILE A 1150 38.98 22.57 -14.23
C ILE A 1150 38.60 21.12 -13.90
N TRP A 1151 38.85 20.67 -12.65
CA TRP A 1151 38.55 19.29 -12.21
C TRP A 1151 37.04 18.98 -12.12
N TRP A 1152 36.16 19.98 -12.10
CA TRP A 1152 34.71 19.82 -12.05
C TRP A 1152 34.01 20.14 -13.38
N LYS A 1153 34.73 20.65 -14.39
CA LYS A 1153 34.17 20.97 -15.71
C LYS A 1153 33.56 19.78 -16.43
N TRP A 1154 34.06 18.55 -16.22
CA TRP A 1154 33.48 17.35 -16.83
C TRP A 1154 32.03 17.09 -16.37
N TYR A 1155 31.72 17.39 -15.10
CA TYR A 1155 30.38 17.13 -14.56
C TYR A 1155 29.36 18.15 -15.06
N TYR A 1156 29.78 19.39 -15.32
CA TYR A 1156 28.94 20.37 -16.02
C TYR A 1156 28.40 19.79 -17.35
N TRP A 1157 29.28 19.15 -18.13
CA TRP A 1157 28.89 18.49 -19.39
C TRP A 1157 28.09 17.20 -19.19
N ALA A 1158 28.14 16.57 -18.01
CA ALA A 1158 27.30 15.43 -17.66
C ALA A 1158 25.91 15.85 -17.13
N CYS A 1159 25.75 17.11 -16.70
CA CYS A 1159 24.53 17.59 -16.04
C CYS A 1159 23.41 17.90 -17.06
N PRO A 1160 22.22 17.26 -16.97
CA PRO A 1160 21.12 17.51 -17.90
C PRO A 1160 20.56 18.93 -17.86
N VAL A 1161 20.50 19.53 -16.65
CA VAL A 1161 19.96 20.88 -16.45
C VAL A 1161 20.86 21.93 -17.10
N ALA A 1162 22.18 21.72 -17.10
CA ALA A 1162 23.13 22.61 -17.75
C ALA A 1162 22.87 22.73 -19.25
N TRP A 1163 22.64 21.60 -19.94
CA TRP A 1163 22.31 21.58 -21.37
C TRP A 1163 20.96 22.22 -21.67
N THR A 1164 19.97 22.03 -20.79
CA THR A 1164 18.67 22.70 -20.92
C THR A 1164 18.82 24.21 -20.88
N LEU A 1165 19.55 24.74 -19.89
CA LEU A 1165 19.74 26.18 -19.73
C LEU A 1165 20.60 26.78 -20.85
N TYR A 1166 21.63 26.06 -21.29
CA TYR A 1166 22.39 26.43 -22.47
C TYR A 1166 21.45 26.62 -23.67
N GLY A 1167 20.60 25.62 -23.96
CA GLY A 1167 19.67 25.64 -25.08
C GLY A 1167 18.64 26.77 -25.00
N LEU A 1168 18.00 26.92 -23.83
CA LEU A 1168 16.99 27.96 -23.61
C LEU A 1168 17.58 29.37 -23.78
N VAL A 1169 18.68 29.70 -23.09
CA VAL A 1169 19.28 31.04 -23.14
C VAL A 1169 19.82 31.35 -24.54
N THR A 1170 20.51 30.39 -25.16
CA THR A 1170 21.09 30.55 -26.50
C THR A 1170 20.02 30.72 -27.58
N SER A 1171 18.88 30.02 -27.45
CA SER A 1171 17.78 30.12 -28.41
C SER A 1171 17.04 31.47 -28.34
N GLN A 1172 16.94 32.09 -27.15
CA GLN A 1172 16.19 33.33 -26.99
C GLN A 1172 17.06 34.58 -27.17
N PHE A 1173 18.28 34.57 -26.62
CA PHE A 1173 19.16 35.75 -26.55
C PHE A 1173 20.49 35.61 -27.30
N GLY A 1174 20.85 34.40 -27.75
CA GLY A 1174 22.16 34.14 -28.36
C GLY A 1174 22.36 34.76 -29.74
N ASP A 1175 21.31 35.23 -30.41
CA ASP A 1175 21.30 35.88 -31.72
C ASP A 1175 21.05 37.39 -31.65
N VAL A 1176 20.90 37.96 -30.44
CA VAL A 1176 20.57 39.37 -30.21
C VAL A 1176 21.84 40.22 -30.19
N LYS A 1177 21.94 41.17 -31.14
CA LYS A 1177 23.13 42.03 -31.34
C LYS A 1177 23.01 43.44 -30.72
N ASP A 1178 21.94 43.70 -29.98
CA ASP A 1178 21.73 44.99 -29.31
C ASP A 1178 22.81 45.26 -28.26
N SER A 1179 23.16 46.55 -28.06
CA SER A 1179 24.15 46.98 -27.06
C SER A 1179 23.52 47.12 -25.66
N LEU A 1180 24.20 46.57 -24.65
CA LEU A 1180 23.93 46.78 -23.24
C LEU A 1180 24.34 48.19 -22.79
N GLU A 1181 23.79 48.67 -21.66
CA GLU A 1181 24.22 49.93 -21.02
C GLU A 1181 25.71 49.95 -20.66
N SER A 1182 26.36 48.80 -20.55
CA SER A 1182 27.80 48.64 -20.34
C SER A 1182 28.65 48.78 -21.61
N GLY A 1183 28.05 48.96 -22.79
CA GLY A 1183 28.73 49.12 -24.09
C GLY A 1183 29.09 47.81 -24.82
N GLN A 1184 28.79 46.63 -24.26
CA GLN A 1184 29.00 45.31 -24.88
C GLN A 1184 27.68 44.82 -25.53
N THR A 1185 27.74 44.02 -26.60
CA THR A 1185 26.53 43.41 -27.18
C THR A 1185 25.96 42.30 -26.29
N VAL A 1186 24.65 42.02 -26.38
CA VAL A 1186 24.01 40.92 -25.65
C VAL A 1186 24.64 39.57 -26.02
N GLU A 1187 24.88 39.31 -27.31
CA GLU A 1187 25.59 38.13 -27.81
C GLU A 1187 26.99 37.99 -27.18
N ASP A 1188 27.79 39.06 -27.17
CA ASP A 1188 29.14 39.04 -26.60
C ASP A 1188 29.11 38.80 -25.08
N PHE A 1189 28.13 39.36 -24.36
CA PHE A 1189 27.97 39.14 -22.92
C PHE A 1189 27.60 37.69 -22.62
N VAL A 1190 26.62 37.12 -23.35
CA VAL A 1190 26.21 35.71 -23.22
C VAL A 1190 27.39 34.77 -23.49
N ARG A 1191 28.22 35.11 -24.49
CA ARG A 1191 29.43 34.34 -24.82
C ARG A 1191 30.54 34.48 -23.77
N THR A 1192 30.79 35.68 -23.27
CA THR A 1192 31.93 35.96 -22.37
C THR A 1192 31.64 35.53 -20.94
N TYR A 1193 30.43 35.79 -20.44
CA TYR A 1193 30.05 35.48 -19.06
C TYR A 1193 29.57 34.02 -18.93
N PHE A 1194 28.58 33.62 -19.73
CA PHE A 1194 27.98 32.28 -19.65
C PHE A 1194 28.69 31.23 -20.52
N GLY A 1195 29.57 31.62 -21.44
CA GLY A 1195 30.27 30.65 -22.32
C GLY A 1195 29.36 30.02 -23.39
N PHE A 1196 28.18 30.58 -23.61
CA PHE A 1196 27.19 30.04 -24.55
C PHE A 1196 27.44 30.56 -25.97
N ARG A 1197 27.33 29.66 -26.96
CA ARG A 1197 27.60 29.93 -28.38
C ARG A 1197 26.40 29.51 -29.21
N HIS A 1198 25.88 30.42 -30.02
CA HIS A 1198 24.72 30.16 -30.88
C HIS A 1198 24.97 29.05 -31.91
N ASP A 1199 26.17 29.00 -32.50
CA ASP A 1199 26.56 27.95 -33.46
C ASP A 1199 26.53 26.53 -32.87
N PHE A 1200 26.57 26.41 -31.54
CA PHE A 1200 26.59 25.12 -30.84
C PHE A 1200 25.17 24.58 -30.53
N LEU A 1201 24.12 25.34 -30.84
CA LEU A 1201 22.73 25.01 -30.49
C LEU A 1201 22.27 23.65 -31.04
N GLY A 1202 22.67 23.31 -32.27
CA GLY A 1202 22.32 22.01 -32.87
C GLY A 1202 22.93 20.82 -32.12
N VAL A 1203 24.16 20.96 -31.59
CA VAL A 1203 24.81 19.91 -30.79
C VAL A 1203 24.11 19.76 -29.43
N VAL A 1204 23.76 20.89 -28.81
CA VAL A 1204 22.99 20.92 -27.54
C VAL A 1204 21.65 20.18 -27.71
N ALA A 1205 20.99 20.36 -28.85
CA ALA A 1205 19.74 19.66 -29.18
C ALA A 1205 19.90 18.14 -29.29
N VAL A 1206 21.01 17.64 -29.86
CA VAL A 1206 21.27 16.19 -29.93
C VAL A 1206 21.53 15.62 -28.53
N VAL A 1207 22.34 16.31 -27.72
CA VAL A 1207 22.68 15.84 -26.37
C VAL A 1207 21.44 15.74 -25.49
N ILE A 1208 20.54 16.73 -25.54
CA ILE A 1208 19.34 16.72 -24.68
C ILE A 1208 18.34 15.62 -25.06
N VAL A 1209 18.37 15.12 -26.31
CA VAL A 1209 17.59 13.95 -26.74
C VAL A 1209 18.22 12.65 -26.25
N CYS A 1210 19.55 12.55 -26.24
CA CYS A 1210 20.26 11.36 -25.78
C CYS A 1210 20.07 11.06 -24.28
N ILE A 1211 19.94 12.09 -23.44
CA ILE A 1211 19.79 11.94 -21.97
C ILE A 1211 18.53 11.16 -21.58
N PRO A 1212 17.30 11.51 -22.02
CA PRO A 1212 16.12 10.72 -21.70
C PRO A 1212 16.19 9.33 -22.31
N LEU A 1213 16.76 9.14 -23.50
CA LEU A 1213 16.99 7.80 -24.05
C LEU A 1213 17.88 6.94 -23.13
N LEU A 1214 18.94 7.54 -22.55
CA LEU A 1214 19.80 6.89 -21.57
C LEU A 1214 19.03 6.51 -20.29
N PHE A 1215 18.25 7.42 -19.71
CA PHE A 1215 17.46 7.11 -18.50
C PHE A 1215 16.36 6.08 -18.77
N GLY A 1216 15.71 6.13 -19.94
CA GLY A 1216 14.75 5.11 -20.38
C GLY A 1216 15.41 3.74 -20.54
N PHE A 1217 16.61 3.68 -21.12
CA PHE A 1217 17.38 2.43 -21.22
C PHE A 1217 17.78 1.89 -19.84
N LEU A 1218 18.27 2.75 -18.95
CA LEU A 1218 18.64 2.36 -17.58
C LEU A 1218 17.44 1.86 -16.78
N PHE A 1219 16.27 2.48 -16.96
CA PHE A 1219 15.01 1.99 -16.39
C PHE A 1219 14.66 0.58 -16.89
N ALA A 1220 14.69 0.37 -18.21
CA ALA A 1220 14.40 -0.94 -18.82
C ALA A 1220 15.40 -2.03 -18.38
N PHE A 1221 16.68 -1.66 -18.27
CA PHE A 1221 17.72 -2.54 -17.76
C PHE A 1221 17.52 -2.89 -16.28
N ALA A 1222 17.25 -1.88 -15.44
CA ALA A 1222 17.05 -2.05 -14.00
C ALA A 1222 15.85 -2.95 -13.68
N ILE A 1223 14.70 -2.75 -14.35
CA ILE A 1223 13.51 -3.62 -14.21
C ILE A 1223 13.79 -5.07 -14.64
N LYS A 1224 14.67 -5.27 -15.62
CA LYS A 1224 15.07 -6.60 -16.08
C LYS A 1224 16.02 -7.29 -15.09
N ALA A 1225 17.03 -6.56 -14.62
CA ALA A 1225 18.17 -7.08 -13.86
C ALA A 1225 17.93 -7.18 -12.36
N PHE A 1226 17.30 -6.17 -11.75
CA PHE A 1226 17.02 -6.17 -10.32
C PHE A 1226 15.67 -6.82 -10.02
N ASN A 1227 15.66 -7.70 -9.03
CA ASN A 1227 14.44 -8.27 -8.48
C ASN A 1227 14.44 -8.08 -6.97
N PHE A 1228 13.68 -7.09 -6.51
CA PHE A 1228 13.55 -6.77 -5.08
C PHE A 1228 12.51 -7.63 -4.36
N GLN A 1229 11.85 -8.58 -5.06
CA GLN A 1229 10.92 -9.53 -4.45
C GLN A 1229 11.59 -10.82 -3.94
N VAL A 1230 12.92 -10.98 -4.08
CA VAL A 1230 13.62 -12.15 -3.55
C VAL A 1230 13.56 -12.12 -2.02
N ARG A 1231 12.56 -12.81 -1.49
CA ARG A 1231 12.32 -13.15 -0.08
C ARG A 1231 13.18 -14.31 0.35
#